data_AF-A0A420DKX1-F1
#
_entry.id   AF-A0A420DKX1-F1
#
_cell.length_a   1.000
_cell.length_b   1.000
_cell.length_c   1.000
_cell.angle_alpha   90.00
_cell.angle_beta   90.00
_cell.angle_gamma   90.00
#
_symmetry.space_group_name_H-M   'P 1'
#
loop_
_entity.id
_entity.type
_entity.pdbx_description
1 polymer ?
#
loop_
_entity_poly.entity_id
_entity_poly.type
_entity_poly.pdbx_seq_one_letter_code
_entity_poly.pdbx_strand_id
1 'polypeptide(L)'
;MSTGVFILHSNNTPAGDQPEAIAQIVSGIESGATHQTLKGITGSGKTFTMANIIHRLKRPTLILAPNKTLTAQLYQEMKQLFPENAVEFFVSYYDYFQPEMYLPGSDRFIEKDSSINEQLERLRLSTTKSLIERKDTIVVASVSSIYGLGDPKDYKALQVHLELGMPILIDEFEKQLSSVQYDRTQHSLKRGVYKIDGNTIDIFPADSEYKAVQLVIDNGKVSSLRYIDSASGNHIEDITQYAVSPKTLFAPSHVQASEAADQILLEMEERIAQLNQENRLIEADRLYERITDDVNMLKTVGYCSGMENYASYFSGRDPKLPPTTLLDYLPKDGLLFIDESHVMIPQISAMYKGDQARKDTLIDYGFRLPSSKNNHPLSFEEFEKLKPQTIFVSATPGAYELKVSKGRVVEQVVRPTGLLDPVVEVRPKDNAIEDLLGEIKTCVEAGNRVLITTLTKVAAESLHEFIVDKGFRARYLHSDFKTIERTEIINGLRAGEFDILIGISLLREGLDIPEASLMAILDADHAGFLRSVNALIQMIGRVARNVNGKAIMYADNITPAMKEAIDETENRRKRQIAYNAEHNVTPVTSARKLNVEDESVEETFSHPKDFCENLDELCERITEKEQQLLVASNDKDEQTIMKIRQELDNLYRQYIYM
;
A
#
# COMPACT_ATOMS: atom_id res chain seq x y z
N MET A 1 9.64 22.30 -10.95
CA MET A 1 9.35 22.55 -9.52
C MET A 1 7.94 22.05 -9.25
N SER A 2 7.70 21.32 -8.15
CA SER A 2 6.35 20.89 -7.74
C SER A 2 5.47 22.14 -7.57
N THR A 3 4.35 22.22 -8.28
CA THR A 3 3.35 23.28 -8.09
C THR A 3 2.66 23.19 -6.72
N GLY A 4 2.85 22.07 -5.99
CA GLY A 4 2.17 21.80 -4.72
C GLY A 4 0.68 21.51 -4.89
N VAL A 5 0.24 21.36 -6.14
CA VAL A 5 -1.14 21.11 -6.53
C VAL A 5 -1.25 19.66 -6.98
N PHE A 6 -2.21 18.94 -6.41
CA PHE A 6 -2.60 17.63 -6.91
C PHE A 6 -3.58 17.85 -8.06
N ILE A 7 -3.42 17.14 -9.19
CA ILE A 7 -4.24 17.30 -10.39
C ILE A 7 -4.95 15.97 -10.65
N LEU A 8 -6.26 15.93 -10.43
CA LEU A 8 -7.06 14.72 -10.58
C LEU A 8 -7.53 14.55 -12.03
N HIS A 9 -7.16 13.42 -12.64
CA HIS A 9 -7.58 13.02 -13.99
C HIS A 9 -8.62 11.90 -13.92
N SER A 10 -9.75 12.05 -14.61
CA SER A 10 -10.83 11.04 -14.67
C SER A 10 -11.88 11.38 -15.73
N ASN A 11 -12.49 10.35 -16.33
CA ASN A 11 -13.67 10.52 -17.20
C ASN A 11 -15.01 10.55 -16.44
N ASN A 12 -14.99 10.29 -15.13
CA ASN A 12 -16.17 10.19 -14.29
C ASN A 12 -16.16 11.27 -13.22
N THR A 13 -17.31 11.87 -12.94
CA THR A 13 -17.54 12.75 -11.78
C THR A 13 -17.97 11.96 -10.54
N PRO A 14 -17.80 12.53 -9.32
CA PRO A 14 -18.34 11.94 -8.11
C PRO A 14 -19.85 11.69 -8.21
N ALA A 15 -20.27 10.46 -7.96
CA ALA A 15 -21.66 10.03 -8.11
C ALA A 15 -22.11 9.10 -6.96
N GLY A 16 -23.42 8.88 -6.82
CA GLY A 16 -23.97 8.12 -5.70
C GLY A 16 -23.77 8.88 -4.39
N ASP A 17 -23.26 8.19 -3.37
CA ASP A 17 -22.94 8.78 -2.06
C ASP A 17 -21.56 9.48 -2.03
N GLN A 18 -20.81 9.46 -3.13
CA GLN A 18 -19.45 10.01 -3.15
C GLN A 18 -19.40 11.52 -2.83
N PRO A 19 -20.27 12.39 -3.38
CA PRO A 19 -20.22 13.82 -3.05
C PRO A 19 -20.40 14.10 -1.56
N GLU A 20 -21.38 13.49 -0.91
CA GLU A 20 -21.61 13.64 0.53
C GLU A 20 -20.45 13.05 1.34
N ALA A 21 -19.91 11.91 0.91
CA ALA A 21 -18.79 11.28 1.60
C ALA A 21 -17.53 12.15 1.56
N ILE A 22 -17.22 12.75 0.41
CA ILE A 22 -16.12 13.70 0.23
C ILE A 22 -16.34 14.91 1.13
N ALA A 23 -17.53 15.52 1.07
CA ALA A 23 -17.89 16.69 1.85
C ALA A 23 -17.73 16.48 3.36
N GLN A 24 -18.26 15.37 3.89
CA GLN A 24 -18.19 15.05 5.32
C GLN A 24 -16.76 14.83 5.79
N ILE A 25 -15.95 14.08 5.02
CA ILE A 25 -14.56 13.79 5.40
C ILE A 25 -13.71 15.06 5.34
N VAL A 26 -13.83 15.86 4.27
CA VAL A 26 -13.09 17.13 4.13
C VAL A 26 -13.45 18.08 5.26
N SER A 27 -14.73 18.31 5.51
CA SER A 27 -15.20 19.15 6.62
C SER A 27 -14.69 18.65 7.97
N GLY A 28 -14.71 17.33 8.19
CA GLY A 28 -14.15 16.74 9.40
C GLY A 28 -12.66 17.01 9.55
N ILE A 29 -11.86 16.91 8.49
CA ILE A 29 -10.42 17.20 8.53
C ILE A 29 -10.16 18.67 8.87
N GLU A 30 -10.85 19.58 8.17
CA GLU A 30 -10.70 21.03 8.35
C GLU A 30 -11.14 21.49 9.76
N SER A 31 -12.13 20.81 10.34
CA SER A 31 -12.55 21.02 11.74
C SER A 31 -11.58 20.45 12.79
N GLY A 32 -10.47 19.83 12.36
CA GLY A 32 -9.45 19.26 13.24
C GLY A 32 -9.75 17.84 13.72
N ALA A 33 -10.65 17.10 13.06
CA ALA A 33 -10.86 15.69 13.38
C ALA A 33 -9.57 14.89 13.13
N THR A 34 -9.07 14.22 14.17
CA THR A 34 -7.86 13.40 14.08
C THR A 34 -8.10 12.04 13.40
N HIS A 35 -9.33 11.53 13.48
CA HIS A 35 -9.72 10.21 13.00
C HIS A 35 -11.13 10.26 12.40
N GLN A 36 -11.28 9.64 11.23
CA GLN A 36 -12.56 9.45 10.55
C GLN A 36 -12.58 8.09 9.85
N THR A 37 -13.77 7.53 9.64
CA THR A 37 -13.94 6.24 8.96
C THR A 37 -14.84 6.40 7.75
N LEU A 38 -14.32 6.09 6.56
CA LEU A 38 -15.11 5.88 5.35
C LEU A 38 -15.59 4.42 5.34
N LYS A 39 -16.84 4.20 5.76
CA LYS A 39 -17.53 2.91 5.69
C LYS A 39 -18.09 2.70 4.28
N GLY A 40 -17.19 2.43 3.34
CA GLY A 40 -17.51 2.24 1.92
C GLY A 40 -17.61 0.77 1.52
N ILE A 41 -18.65 0.40 0.76
CA ILE A 41 -18.81 -0.99 0.31
C ILE A 41 -17.93 -1.33 -0.91
N THR A 42 -17.86 -2.61 -1.27
CA THR A 42 -17.15 -3.05 -2.49
C THR A 42 -17.84 -2.49 -3.73
N GLY A 43 -17.04 -1.89 -4.63
CA GLY A 43 -17.53 -1.32 -5.89
C GLY A 43 -18.16 0.07 -5.77
N SER A 44 -18.16 0.70 -4.59
CA SER A 44 -18.68 2.08 -4.44
C SER A 44 -17.70 3.16 -4.90
N GLY A 45 -16.49 2.80 -5.36
CA GLY A 45 -15.47 3.75 -5.82
C GLY A 45 -14.68 4.41 -4.70
N LYS A 46 -14.32 3.67 -3.64
CA LYS A 46 -13.55 4.18 -2.48
C LYS A 46 -12.25 4.87 -2.89
N THR A 47 -11.47 4.28 -3.81
CA THR A 47 -10.22 4.88 -4.31
C THR A 47 -10.47 6.25 -4.94
N PHE A 48 -11.56 6.38 -5.71
CA PHE A 48 -11.92 7.64 -6.34
C PHE A 48 -12.37 8.70 -5.32
N THR A 49 -13.12 8.30 -4.29
CA THR A 49 -13.42 9.16 -3.13
C THR A 49 -12.13 9.65 -2.46
N MET A 50 -11.18 8.75 -2.19
CA MET A 50 -9.87 9.09 -1.61
C MET A 50 -9.12 10.10 -2.49
N ALA A 51 -9.07 9.87 -3.81
CA ALA A 51 -8.42 10.75 -4.76
C ALA A 51 -9.04 12.17 -4.75
N ASN A 52 -10.36 12.30 -4.75
CA ASN A 52 -11.02 13.61 -4.63
C ASN A 52 -10.67 14.33 -3.32
N ILE A 53 -10.59 13.59 -2.20
CA ILE A 53 -10.16 14.16 -0.91
C ILE A 53 -8.71 14.65 -0.98
N ILE A 54 -7.78 13.86 -1.55
CA ILE A 54 -6.37 14.23 -1.71
C ILE A 54 -6.25 15.48 -2.58
N HIS A 55 -6.90 15.46 -3.74
CA HIS A 55 -6.91 16.57 -4.70
C HIS A 55 -7.35 17.88 -4.05
N ARG A 56 -8.40 17.83 -3.22
CA ARG A 56 -8.94 19.01 -2.57
C ARG A 56 -8.13 19.52 -1.40
N LEU A 57 -7.67 18.63 -0.54
CA LEU A 57 -6.91 19.03 0.64
C LEU A 57 -5.50 19.47 0.30
N LYS A 58 -4.97 19.07 -0.86
CA LYS A 58 -3.64 19.42 -1.37
C LYS A 58 -2.53 19.07 -0.37
N ARG A 59 -2.66 17.91 0.27
CA ARG A 59 -1.76 17.44 1.33
C ARG A 59 -1.00 16.18 0.91
N PRO A 60 0.32 16.11 1.14
CA PRO A 60 1.11 14.89 1.00
C PRO A 60 0.40 13.72 1.69
N THR A 61 0.24 12.60 1.00
CA THR A 61 -0.63 11.53 1.47
C THR A 61 0.11 10.19 1.48
N LEU A 62 -0.02 9.45 2.59
CA LEU A 62 0.38 8.06 2.71
C LEU A 62 -0.86 7.17 2.72
N ILE A 63 -0.91 6.16 1.86
CA ILE A 63 -1.98 5.17 1.75
C ILE A 63 -1.39 3.82 2.14
N LEU A 64 -1.87 3.24 3.24
CA LEU A 64 -1.46 1.91 3.69
C LEU A 64 -2.43 0.84 3.21
N ALA A 65 -1.90 -0.26 2.70
CA ALA A 65 -2.65 -1.45 2.30
C ALA A 65 -2.03 -2.74 2.85
N PRO A 66 -2.85 -3.75 3.20
CA PRO A 66 -2.41 -4.94 3.95
C PRO A 66 -1.53 -5.93 3.17
N ASN A 67 -1.53 -5.89 1.84
CA ASN A 67 -0.77 -6.85 1.02
C ASN A 67 -0.24 -6.21 -0.27
N LYS A 68 0.87 -6.75 -0.79
CA LYS A 68 1.58 -6.22 -1.98
C LYS A 68 0.68 -6.11 -3.21
N THR A 69 -0.27 -7.03 -3.40
CA THR A 69 -1.18 -7.04 -4.56
C THR A 69 -2.13 -5.84 -4.53
N LEU A 70 -2.80 -5.60 -3.40
CA LEU A 70 -3.69 -4.46 -3.23
C LEU A 70 -2.90 -3.14 -3.22
N THR A 71 -1.71 -3.11 -2.60
CA THR A 71 -0.81 -1.95 -2.69
C THR A 71 -0.48 -1.63 -4.15
N ALA A 72 -0.15 -2.63 -4.98
CA ALA A 72 0.16 -2.42 -6.39
C ALA A 72 -1.07 -1.97 -7.20
N GLN A 73 -2.25 -2.52 -6.93
CA GLN A 73 -3.50 -2.08 -7.55
C GLN A 73 -3.80 -0.61 -7.25
N LEU A 74 -3.74 -0.21 -5.98
CA LEU A 74 -3.94 1.17 -5.56
C LEU A 74 -2.89 2.11 -6.13
N TYR A 75 -1.63 1.66 -6.22
CA TYR A 75 -0.55 2.43 -6.85
C TYR A 75 -0.86 2.72 -8.32
N GLN A 76 -1.30 1.72 -9.08
CA GLN A 76 -1.67 1.89 -10.49
C GLN A 76 -2.91 2.78 -10.64
N GLU A 77 -3.95 2.56 -9.83
CA GLU A 77 -5.15 3.42 -9.83
C GLU A 77 -4.80 4.87 -9.51
N MET A 78 -3.96 5.12 -8.49
CA MET A 78 -3.53 6.49 -8.14
C MET A 78 -2.64 7.10 -9.22
N LYS A 79 -1.77 6.32 -9.88
CA LYS A 79 -0.93 6.81 -10.97
C LYS A 79 -1.75 7.23 -12.19
N GLN A 80 -2.84 6.51 -12.49
CA GLN A 80 -3.81 6.90 -13.52
C GLN A 80 -4.61 8.14 -13.15
N LEU A 81 -4.98 8.28 -11.87
CA LEU A 81 -5.73 9.44 -11.37
C LEU A 81 -4.86 10.69 -11.19
N PHE A 82 -3.55 10.55 -11.02
CA PHE A 82 -2.61 11.65 -10.79
C PHE A 82 -1.33 11.51 -11.63
N PRO A 83 -1.43 11.47 -12.98
CA PRO A 83 -0.28 11.25 -13.86
C PRO A 83 0.79 12.36 -13.78
N GLU A 84 0.41 13.57 -13.37
CA GLU A 84 1.30 14.73 -13.26
C GLU A 84 1.97 14.88 -11.88
N ASN A 85 1.51 14.13 -10.87
CA ASN A 85 2.01 14.20 -9.50
C ASN A 85 2.94 13.03 -9.17
N ALA A 86 3.66 13.15 -8.04
CA ALA A 86 4.55 12.09 -7.58
C ALA A 86 3.74 10.98 -6.89
N VAL A 87 3.27 10.01 -7.67
CA VAL A 87 2.69 8.77 -7.15
C VAL A 87 3.80 7.73 -6.98
N GLU A 88 4.02 7.33 -5.73
CA GLU A 88 5.16 6.54 -5.28
C GLU A 88 4.73 5.21 -4.66
N PHE A 89 5.62 4.21 -4.73
CA PHE A 89 5.34 2.85 -4.28
C PHE A 89 6.35 2.38 -3.24
N PHE A 90 5.87 2.04 -2.04
CA PHE A 90 6.75 1.68 -0.91
C PHE A 90 6.40 0.35 -0.27
N VAL A 91 7.07 -0.71 -0.71
CA VAL A 91 6.93 -2.07 -0.14
C VAL A 91 8.29 -2.63 0.24
N SER A 92 8.30 -3.81 0.86
CA SER A 92 9.55 -4.57 1.02
C SER A 92 10.16 -4.85 -0.35
N TYR A 93 11.39 -4.36 -0.54
CA TYR A 93 12.25 -4.62 -1.69
C TYR A 93 12.78 -6.04 -1.82
N TYR A 94 12.41 -6.95 -0.91
CA TYR A 94 12.77 -8.35 -1.05
C TYR A 94 11.74 -9.11 -1.90
N ASP A 95 12.21 -9.82 -2.92
CA ASP A 95 11.43 -10.84 -3.64
C ASP A 95 11.24 -12.07 -2.77
N TYR A 96 12.32 -12.47 -2.09
CA TYR A 96 12.34 -13.51 -1.07
C TYR A 96 13.06 -13.00 0.17
N PHE A 97 12.50 -13.29 1.34
CA PHE A 97 13.12 -12.92 2.61
C PHE A 97 12.87 -13.99 3.66
N GLN A 98 13.96 -14.58 4.13
CA GLN A 98 14.02 -15.43 5.30
C GLN A 98 14.74 -14.65 6.40
N PRO A 99 14.04 -14.33 7.52
CA PRO A 99 14.71 -13.68 8.63
C PRO A 99 15.65 -14.65 9.34
N GLU A 100 16.65 -14.09 9.99
CA GLU A 100 17.45 -14.83 10.95
C GLU A 100 16.57 -15.36 12.09
N MET A 101 16.69 -16.65 12.40
CA MET A 101 15.91 -17.30 13.46
C MET A 101 16.69 -18.46 14.08
N TYR A 102 16.51 -18.67 15.38
CA TYR A 102 17.00 -19.84 16.08
C TYR A 102 15.82 -20.64 16.63
N LEU A 103 15.83 -21.96 16.43
CA LEU A 103 14.80 -22.88 16.90
C LEU A 103 15.37 -23.76 18.03
N PRO A 104 15.14 -23.41 19.31
CA PRO A 104 15.75 -24.12 20.43
C PRO A 104 15.39 -25.61 20.50
N GLY A 105 14.15 -25.96 20.13
CA GLY A 105 13.66 -27.35 20.18
C GLY A 105 14.38 -28.30 19.23
N SER A 106 15.05 -27.79 18.20
CA SER A 106 15.81 -28.57 17.23
C SER A 106 17.27 -28.17 17.10
N ASP A 107 17.76 -27.27 17.99
CA ASP A 107 19.10 -26.65 17.93
C ASP A 107 19.49 -26.19 16.51
N ARG A 108 18.54 -25.56 15.81
CA ARG A 108 18.72 -25.17 14.41
C ARG A 108 18.78 -23.66 14.30
N PHE A 109 19.94 -23.17 13.85
CA PHE A 109 20.08 -21.80 13.38
C PHE A 109 19.69 -21.71 11.91
N ILE A 110 18.87 -20.73 11.59
CA ILE A 110 18.41 -20.40 10.25
C ILE A 110 19.02 -19.04 9.90
N GLU A 111 19.97 -19.07 8.97
CA GLU A 111 20.62 -17.85 8.47
C GLU A 111 19.63 -16.95 7.74
N LYS A 112 19.93 -15.65 7.76
CA LYS A 112 19.27 -14.67 6.92
C LYS A 112 19.59 -15.01 5.46
N ASP A 113 18.55 -15.20 4.67
CA ASP A 113 18.66 -15.36 3.23
C ASP A 113 17.64 -14.45 2.56
N SER A 114 18.08 -13.70 1.56
CA SER A 114 17.23 -12.70 0.93
C SER A 114 17.68 -12.37 -0.48
N SER A 115 16.71 -12.10 -1.34
CA SER A 115 16.94 -11.60 -2.69
C SER A 115 16.32 -10.21 -2.80
N ILE A 116 17.16 -9.21 -3.12
CA ILE A 116 16.72 -7.82 -3.32
C ILE A 116 16.25 -7.66 -4.76
N ASN A 117 15.09 -7.04 -4.91
CA ASN A 117 14.54 -6.58 -6.17
C ASN A 117 14.98 -5.14 -6.42
N GLU A 118 15.89 -4.95 -7.38
CA GLU A 118 16.45 -3.62 -7.71
C GLU A 118 15.37 -2.60 -8.10
N GLN A 119 14.29 -3.02 -8.75
CA GLN A 119 13.20 -2.13 -9.14
C GLN A 119 12.43 -1.64 -7.91
N LEU A 120 12.16 -2.52 -6.94
CA LEU A 120 11.51 -2.12 -5.69
C LEU A 120 12.42 -1.25 -4.81
N GLU A 121 13.73 -1.53 -4.79
CA GLU A 121 14.70 -0.67 -4.11
C GLU A 121 14.71 0.74 -4.68
N ARG A 122 14.79 0.86 -6.02
CA ARG A 122 14.67 2.14 -6.73
C ARG A 122 13.40 2.89 -6.34
N LEU A 123 12.25 2.21 -6.35
CA LEU A 123 10.96 2.82 -5.99
C LEU A 123 10.94 3.32 -4.54
N ARG A 124 11.61 2.64 -3.60
CA ARG A 124 11.75 3.12 -2.22
C ARG A 124 12.59 4.39 -2.14
N LEU A 125 13.70 4.45 -2.88
CA LEU A 125 14.57 5.64 -2.95
C LEU A 125 13.83 6.83 -3.60
N SER A 126 13.09 6.57 -4.69
CA SER A 126 12.19 7.53 -5.33
C SER A 126 11.17 8.08 -4.34
N THR A 127 10.52 7.19 -3.58
CA THR A 127 9.54 7.58 -2.56
C THR A 127 10.13 8.54 -1.52
N THR A 128 11.27 8.17 -0.91
CA THR A 128 11.89 8.99 0.15
C THR A 128 12.35 10.34 -0.38
N LYS A 129 12.87 10.37 -1.61
CA LYS A 129 13.26 11.62 -2.27
C LYS A 129 12.05 12.50 -2.56
N SER A 130 10.98 11.95 -3.13
CA SER A 130 9.74 12.67 -3.43
C SER A 130 9.09 13.25 -2.18
N LEU A 131 9.13 12.55 -1.04
CA LEU A 131 8.64 13.09 0.24
C LEU A 131 9.48 14.26 0.78
N ILE A 132 10.79 14.31 0.46
CA ILE A 132 11.70 15.38 0.88
C ILE A 132 11.61 16.60 -0.04
N GLU A 133 11.49 16.36 -1.35
CA GLU A 133 11.63 17.39 -2.39
C GLU A 133 10.29 17.95 -2.89
N ARG A 134 9.18 17.22 -2.70
CA ARG A 134 7.87 17.57 -3.26
C ARG A 134 6.77 17.56 -2.22
N LYS A 135 5.76 18.41 -2.43
CA LYS A 135 4.53 18.44 -1.62
C LYS A 135 3.37 17.68 -2.26
N ASP A 136 3.40 17.50 -3.57
CA ASP A 136 2.39 16.81 -4.35
C ASP A 136 2.67 15.30 -4.44
N THR A 137 2.96 14.67 -3.30
CA THR A 137 3.39 13.27 -3.23
C THR A 137 2.29 12.39 -2.63
N ILE A 138 1.92 11.33 -3.35
CA ILE A 138 1.04 10.25 -2.88
C ILE A 138 1.88 8.98 -2.78
N VAL A 139 2.01 8.43 -1.59
CA VAL A 139 2.75 7.18 -1.37
C VAL A 139 1.78 6.06 -1.08
N VAL A 140 1.83 4.99 -1.86
CA VAL A 140 1.08 3.76 -1.60
C VAL A 140 2.03 2.72 -1.02
N ALA A 141 1.79 2.30 0.21
CA ALA A 141 2.74 1.50 0.99
C ALA A 141 2.11 0.27 1.67
N SER A 142 2.95 -0.72 1.94
CA SER A 142 2.62 -1.82 2.85
C SER A 142 3.07 -1.52 4.28
N VAL A 143 2.95 -2.51 5.19
CA VAL A 143 3.57 -2.46 6.53
C VAL A 143 5.07 -2.15 6.51
N SER A 144 5.76 -2.21 5.36
CA SER A 144 7.14 -1.75 5.27
C SER A 144 7.32 -0.29 5.67
N SER A 145 6.26 0.54 5.63
CA SER A 145 6.31 1.96 6.02
C SER A 145 6.57 2.18 7.52
N ILE A 146 6.32 1.18 8.37
CA ILE A 146 6.53 1.26 9.82
C ILE A 146 7.84 0.61 10.28
N TYR A 147 8.69 0.16 9.35
CA TYR A 147 10.02 -0.37 9.65
C TYR A 147 11.07 0.75 9.62
N GLY A 148 12.16 0.53 10.35
CA GLY A 148 13.28 1.45 10.46
C GLY A 148 13.86 1.89 9.10
N LEU A 149 14.09 3.19 8.95
CA LEU A 149 14.78 3.87 7.85
C LEU A 149 15.83 4.82 8.43
N GLY A 150 16.76 5.30 7.60
CA GLY A 150 17.64 6.41 7.98
C GLY A 150 16.87 7.70 8.26
N ASP A 151 17.45 8.62 9.04
CA ASP A 151 16.83 9.91 9.34
C ASP A 151 16.66 10.76 8.07
N PRO A 152 15.47 11.35 7.81
CA PRO A 152 15.24 12.17 6.62
C PRO A 152 16.14 13.41 6.55
N LYS A 153 16.55 13.98 7.70
CA LYS A 153 17.46 15.13 7.74
C LYS A 153 18.87 14.71 7.37
N ASP A 154 19.32 13.57 7.87
CA ASP A 154 20.63 13.02 7.54
C ASP A 154 20.68 12.63 6.06
N TYR A 155 19.62 11.98 5.56
CA TYR A 155 19.49 11.63 4.15
C TYR A 155 19.54 12.87 3.25
N LYS A 156 18.83 13.94 3.63
CA LYS A 156 18.86 15.23 2.92
C LYS A 156 20.24 15.90 2.99
N ALA A 157 20.89 15.87 4.15
CA ALA A 157 22.20 16.49 4.35
C ALA A 157 23.31 15.82 3.54
N LEU A 158 23.15 14.54 3.19
CA LEU A 158 24.08 13.79 2.35
C LEU A 158 23.91 14.09 0.85
N GLN A 159 22.84 14.77 0.41
CA GLN A 159 22.61 15.01 -1.01
C GLN A 159 23.73 15.86 -1.63
N VAL A 160 24.23 15.44 -2.79
CA VAL A 160 25.22 16.21 -3.56
C VAL A 160 24.47 17.17 -4.49
N HIS A 161 24.55 18.46 -4.19
CA HIS A 161 23.86 19.50 -4.95
C HIS A 161 24.65 19.92 -6.20
N LEU A 162 23.94 20.01 -7.32
CA LEU A 162 24.40 20.46 -8.62
C LEU A 162 23.57 21.68 -9.03
N GLU A 163 24.24 22.75 -9.44
CA GLU A 163 23.58 23.97 -9.94
C GLU A 163 24.35 24.52 -11.15
N LEU A 164 23.61 25.00 -12.14
CA LEU A 164 24.19 25.64 -13.31
C LEU A 164 25.03 26.87 -12.89
N GLY A 165 26.28 26.92 -13.33
CA GLY A 165 27.23 27.99 -13.02
C GLY A 165 28.05 27.78 -11.73
N MET A 166 27.81 26.71 -10.96
CA MET A 166 28.59 26.45 -9.75
C MET A 166 30.06 26.12 -10.09
N PRO A 167 31.04 26.59 -9.30
CA PRO A 167 32.42 26.10 -9.38
C PRO A 167 32.48 24.62 -9.01
N ILE A 168 33.24 23.84 -9.78
CA ILE A 168 33.38 22.40 -9.54
C ILE A 168 34.78 21.91 -9.90
N LEU A 169 35.37 21.13 -9.00
CA LEU A 169 36.61 20.40 -9.22
C LEU A 169 36.29 18.91 -9.28
N ILE A 170 36.74 18.24 -10.34
CA ILE A 170 36.39 16.83 -10.61
C ILE A 170 36.79 15.95 -9.41
N ASP A 171 38.02 16.06 -8.91
CA ASP A 171 38.52 15.25 -7.80
C ASP A 171 37.71 15.44 -6.50
N GLU A 172 37.18 16.63 -6.26
CA GLU A 172 36.33 16.92 -5.08
C GLU A 172 34.93 16.34 -5.29
N PHE A 173 34.40 16.48 -6.50
CA PHE A 173 33.10 15.95 -6.87
C PHE A 173 33.06 14.41 -6.84
N GLU A 174 34.12 13.74 -7.30
CA GLU A 174 34.26 12.29 -7.17
C GLU A 174 34.21 11.83 -5.71
N LYS A 175 34.88 12.55 -4.80
CA LYS A 175 34.82 12.25 -3.36
C LYS A 175 33.42 12.43 -2.79
N GLN A 176 32.70 13.47 -3.23
CA GLN A 176 31.30 13.68 -2.84
C GLN A 176 30.42 12.52 -3.33
N LEU A 177 30.54 12.10 -4.60
CA LEU A 177 29.79 10.96 -5.14
C LEU A 177 30.13 9.65 -4.43
N SER A 178 31.40 9.41 -4.11
CA SER A 178 31.81 8.24 -3.32
C SER A 178 31.22 8.28 -1.90
N SER A 179 31.08 9.46 -1.29
CA SER A 179 30.45 9.59 0.04
C SER A 179 28.96 9.21 0.06
N VAL A 180 28.28 9.34 -1.08
CA VAL A 180 26.89 8.88 -1.29
C VAL A 180 26.80 7.48 -1.91
N GLN A 181 27.92 6.73 -1.90
CA GLN A 181 28.10 5.35 -2.36
C GLN A 181 27.91 5.14 -3.87
N TYR A 182 28.23 6.14 -4.69
CA TYR A 182 28.24 5.97 -6.14
C TYR A 182 29.58 5.45 -6.63
N ASP A 183 29.53 4.48 -7.54
CA ASP A 183 30.72 3.85 -8.12
C ASP A 183 31.10 4.52 -9.44
N ARG A 184 32.41 4.63 -9.74
CA ARG A 184 32.89 5.09 -11.05
C ARG A 184 32.92 3.93 -12.04
N THR A 185 32.51 4.16 -13.28
CA THR A 185 32.65 3.18 -14.38
C THR A 185 33.37 3.77 -15.60
N GLN A 186 33.99 2.89 -16.37
CA GLN A 186 34.49 3.14 -17.73
C GLN A 186 33.60 2.49 -18.81
N HIS A 187 32.57 1.75 -18.38
CA HIS A 187 31.68 0.97 -19.24
C HIS A 187 30.31 1.67 -19.36
N SER A 188 29.25 0.87 -19.49
CA SER A 188 27.87 1.37 -19.52
C SER A 188 27.44 1.94 -18.16
N LEU A 189 26.62 2.98 -18.23
CA LEU A 189 25.98 3.60 -17.08
C LEU A 189 24.96 2.61 -16.48
N LYS A 190 24.97 2.45 -15.16
CA LYS A 190 23.98 1.70 -14.38
C LYS A 190 23.54 2.54 -13.20
N ARG A 191 22.38 2.25 -12.60
CA ARG A 191 21.89 2.96 -11.42
C ARG A 191 22.94 2.98 -10.29
N GLY A 192 23.12 4.13 -9.65
CA GLY A 192 24.10 4.32 -8.58
C GLY A 192 25.56 4.39 -9.08
N VAL A 193 25.77 4.67 -10.37
CA VAL A 193 27.09 4.72 -11.00
C VAL A 193 27.23 6.02 -11.78
N TYR A 194 28.45 6.53 -11.88
CA TYR A 194 28.79 7.68 -12.71
C TYR A 194 29.95 7.38 -13.66
N LYS A 195 30.02 8.15 -14.75
CA LYS A 195 31.05 8.08 -15.79
C LYS A 195 31.59 9.47 -16.05
N ILE A 196 32.90 9.57 -16.31
CA ILE A 196 33.58 10.82 -16.66
C ILE A 196 34.26 10.64 -18.01
N ASP A 197 33.87 11.45 -18.99
CA ASP A 197 34.47 11.53 -20.33
C ASP A 197 34.95 12.96 -20.59
N GLY A 198 36.24 13.20 -20.38
CA GLY A 198 36.84 14.53 -20.52
C GLY A 198 36.22 15.53 -19.54
N ASN A 199 35.45 16.48 -20.07
CA ASN A 199 34.78 17.52 -19.30
C ASN A 199 33.30 17.21 -19.00
N THR A 200 32.82 16.04 -19.42
CA THR A 200 31.43 15.61 -19.24
C THR A 200 31.36 14.55 -18.16
N ILE A 201 30.40 14.70 -17.24
CA ILE A 201 30.12 13.71 -16.21
C ILE A 201 28.66 13.28 -16.32
N ASP A 202 28.46 11.97 -16.51
CA ASP A 202 27.15 11.33 -16.54
C ASP A 202 26.94 10.60 -15.22
N ILE A 203 25.81 10.85 -14.57
CA ILE A 203 25.44 10.23 -13.29
C ILE A 203 24.11 9.55 -13.52
N PHE A 204 23.99 8.26 -13.18
CA PHE A 204 22.69 7.59 -13.14
C PHE A 204 22.21 7.51 -11.69
N PRO A 205 21.26 8.37 -11.27
CA PRO A 205 20.75 8.36 -9.90
C PRO A 205 20.13 7.02 -9.53
N ALA A 206 20.32 6.59 -8.28
CA ALA A 206 19.79 5.32 -7.79
C ALA A 206 18.25 5.29 -7.69
N ASP A 207 17.61 6.45 -7.53
CA ASP A 207 16.16 6.64 -7.51
C ASP A 207 15.51 6.69 -8.91
N SER A 208 16.30 6.92 -9.95
CA SER A 208 15.78 7.23 -11.30
C SER A 208 15.43 5.97 -12.09
N GLU A 209 14.31 6.02 -12.82
CA GLU A 209 13.85 4.93 -13.69
C GLU A 209 14.74 4.78 -14.93
N TYR A 210 14.88 5.87 -15.69
CA TYR A 210 15.67 5.91 -16.93
C TYR A 210 16.43 7.23 -17.16
N LYS A 211 16.12 8.30 -16.42
CA LYS A 211 16.76 9.61 -16.57
C LYS A 211 18.11 9.63 -15.85
N ALA A 212 19.20 9.76 -16.59
CA ALA A 212 20.51 10.11 -16.05
C ALA A 212 20.72 11.63 -16.08
N VAL A 213 21.61 12.13 -15.24
CA VAL A 213 21.99 13.55 -15.17
C VAL A 213 23.36 13.72 -15.79
N GLN A 214 23.44 14.55 -16.81
CA GLN A 214 24.71 14.93 -17.43
C GLN A 214 25.05 16.37 -17.07
N LEU A 215 26.27 16.59 -16.59
CA LEU A 215 26.86 17.91 -16.47
C LEU A 215 28.08 18.08 -17.38
N VAL A 216 28.25 19.28 -17.91
CA VAL A 216 29.42 19.66 -18.71
C VAL A 216 30.17 20.76 -18.00
N ILE A 217 31.48 20.56 -17.79
CA ILE A 217 32.35 21.48 -17.08
C ILE A 217 33.11 22.34 -18.10
N ASP A 218 33.02 23.66 -17.98
CA ASP A 218 33.84 24.60 -18.73
C ASP A 218 34.47 25.63 -17.79
N ASN A 219 35.77 25.89 -17.97
CA ASN A 219 36.52 26.83 -17.14
C ASN A 219 36.34 26.61 -15.61
N GLY A 220 36.25 25.34 -15.18
CA GLY A 220 36.06 24.97 -13.76
C GLY A 220 34.66 25.24 -13.20
N LYS A 221 33.65 25.43 -14.07
CA LYS A 221 32.25 25.65 -13.69
C LYS A 221 31.30 24.73 -14.44
N VAL A 222 30.15 24.43 -13.85
CA VAL A 222 29.06 23.73 -14.53
C VAL A 222 28.46 24.64 -15.60
N SER A 223 28.72 24.34 -16.86
CA SER A 223 28.28 25.12 -18.03
C SER A 223 26.93 24.65 -18.60
N SER A 224 26.61 23.37 -18.39
CA SER A 224 25.35 22.74 -18.80
C SER A 224 24.98 21.67 -17.78
N LEU A 225 23.68 21.55 -17.51
CA LEU A 225 23.10 20.48 -16.70
C LEU A 225 21.81 20.03 -17.39
N ARG A 226 21.68 18.73 -17.65
CA ARG A 226 20.56 18.18 -18.44
C ARG A 226 20.21 16.77 -18.03
N TYR A 227 18.96 16.38 -18.24
CA TYR A 227 18.57 14.98 -18.25
C TYR A 227 18.90 14.37 -19.60
N ILE A 228 19.46 13.16 -19.54
CA ILE A 228 19.69 12.29 -20.68
C ILE A 228 19.04 10.93 -20.43
N ASP A 229 18.67 10.24 -21.49
CA ASP A 229 18.26 8.85 -21.40
C ASP A 229 19.47 7.98 -21.06
N SER A 230 19.39 7.22 -19.98
CA SER A 230 20.52 6.42 -19.45
C SER A 230 21.01 5.31 -20.38
N ALA A 231 20.17 4.85 -21.32
CA ALA A 231 20.51 3.78 -22.25
C ALA A 231 21.10 4.30 -23.56
N SER A 232 20.48 5.32 -24.15
CA SER A 232 20.84 5.89 -25.45
C SER A 232 21.80 7.09 -25.36
N GLY A 233 21.83 7.79 -24.22
CA GLY A 233 22.55 9.05 -24.03
C GLY A 233 21.86 10.25 -24.71
N ASN A 234 20.65 10.06 -25.25
CA ASN A 234 19.91 11.12 -25.91
C ASN A 234 19.45 12.18 -24.90
N HIS A 235 19.47 13.44 -25.33
CA HIS A 235 18.94 14.55 -24.54
C HIS A 235 17.44 14.39 -24.33
N ILE A 236 16.99 14.69 -23.11
CA ILE A 236 15.57 14.72 -22.74
C ILE A 236 15.15 16.17 -22.50
N GLU A 237 15.76 16.84 -21.51
CA GLU A 237 15.43 18.21 -21.14
C GLU A 237 16.60 18.87 -20.39
N ASP A 238 16.70 20.20 -20.46
CA ASP A 238 17.70 20.97 -19.70
C ASP A 238 17.17 21.33 -18.32
N ILE A 239 18.05 21.31 -17.31
CA ILE A 239 17.71 21.63 -15.92
C ILE A 239 18.71 22.61 -15.32
N THR A 240 18.28 23.40 -14.35
CA THR A 240 19.15 24.40 -13.70
C THR A 240 19.77 23.88 -12.41
N GLN A 241 19.17 22.89 -11.78
CA GLN A 241 19.62 22.32 -10.52
C GLN A 241 19.23 20.85 -10.39
N TYR A 242 20.02 20.09 -9.63
CA TYR A 242 19.74 18.70 -9.29
C TYR A 242 20.38 18.33 -7.94
N ALA A 243 19.76 17.42 -7.20
CA ALA A 243 20.34 16.85 -5.98
C ALA A 243 20.52 15.34 -6.16
N VAL A 244 21.77 14.88 -6.13
CA VAL A 244 22.10 13.45 -6.18
C VAL A 244 21.90 12.86 -4.79
N SER A 245 20.89 11.99 -4.67
CA SER A 245 20.57 11.32 -3.40
C SER A 245 21.42 10.08 -3.15
N PRO A 246 21.66 9.70 -1.88
CA PRO A 246 22.36 8.46 -1.53
C PRO A 246 21.79 7.20 -2.19
N LYS A 247 22.70 6.30 -2.61
CA LYS A 247 22.36 5.00 -3.21
C LYS A 247 21.59 4.07 -2.26
N THR A 248 21.65 4.34 -0.96
CA THR A 248 21.00 3.55 0.10
C THR A 248 20.39 4.47 1.15
N LEU A 249 19.35 3.98 1.83
CA LEU A 249 18.72 4.67 2.97
C LEU A 249 19.54 4.55 4.25
N PHE A 250 20.55 3.69 4.28
CA PHE A 250 21.48 3.51 5.39
C PHE A 250 22.91 3.74 4.91
N ALA A 251 23.36 4.98 4.96
CA ALA A 251 24.71 5.38 4.56
C ALA A 251 25.46 6.04 5.73
N PRO A 252 25.85 5.29 6.76
CA PRO A 252 26.74 5.84 7.78
C PRO A 252 28.09 6.16 7.16
N SER A 253 28.68 7.27 7.57
CA SER A 253 30.06 7.60 7.24
C SER A 253 31.03 6.59 7.87
N HIS A 254 32.24 6.47 7.32
CA HIS A 254 33.27 5.61 7.89
C HIS A 254 33.62 5.98 9.35
N VAL A 255 33.49 7.27 9.70
CA VAL A 255 33.68 7.74 11.08
C VAL A 255 32.58 7.18 11.99
N GLN A 256 31.31 7.32 11.59
CA GLN A 256 30.18 6.76 12.34
C GLN A 256 30.27 5.24 12.48
N ALA A 257 30.69 4.53 11.42
CA ALA A 257 30.88 3.08 11.47
C ALA A 257 31.97 2.67 12.48
N SER A 258 33.07 3.41 12.53
CA SER A 258 34.15 3.15 13.49
C SER A 258 33.75 3.45 14.93
N GLU A 259 33.06 4.56 15.17
CA GLU A 259 32.56 4.93 16.51
C GLU A 259 31.51 3.93 17.01
N ALA A 260 30.59 3.52 16.13
CA ALA A 260 29.61 2.47 16.42
C ALA A 260 30.30 1.15 16.77
N ALA A 261 31.34 0.78 16.04
CA ALA A 261 32.10 -0.45 16.30
C ALA A 261 32.70 -0.49 17.72
N ASP A 262 33.20 0.64 18.23
CA ASP A 262 33.70 0.71 19.60
C ASP A 262 32.57 0.56 20.64
N GLN A 263 31.41 1.15 20.40
CA GLN A 263 30.24 0.98 21.30
C GLN A 263 29.67 -0.43 21.28
N ILE A 264 29.68 -1.10 20.12
CA ILE A 264 29.25 -2.49 19.96
C ILE A 264 30.15 -3.43 20.76
N LEU A 265 31.48 -3.21 20.74
CA LEU A 265 32.42 -4.00 21.55
C LEU A 265 32.16 -3.85 23.05
N LEU A 266 31.84 -2.64 23.51
CA LEU A 266 31.51 -2.41 24.93
C LEU A 266 30.26 -3.18 25.36
N GLU A 267 29.16 -3.13 24.59
CA GLU A 267 27.96 -3.91 24.90
C GLU A 267 28.24 -5.43 24.85
N MET A 268 29.06 -5.87 23.90
CA MET A 268 29.48 -7.27 23.79
C MET A 268 30.21 -7.73 25.05
N GLU A 269 31.19 -6.98 25.54
CA GLU A 269 31.93 -7.31 26.76
C GLU A 269 31.01 -7.41 27.98
N GLU A 270 30.08 -6.46 28.15
CA GLU A 270 29.08 -6.48 29.22
C GLU A 270 28.17 -7.71 29.13
N ARG A 271 27.67 -8.01 27.93
CA ARG A 271 26.77 -9.15 27.71
C ARG A 271 27.48 -10.50 27.90
N ILE A 272 28.73 -10.63 27.46
CA ILE A 272 29.56 -11.81 27.70
C ILE A 272 29.80 -12.01 29.19
N ALA A 273 30.12 -10.94 29.93
CA ALA A 273 30.31 -11.02 31.38
C ALA A 273 29.05 -11.52 32.08
N GLN A 274 27.87 -11.03 31.68
CA GLN A 274 26.58 -11.51 32.19
C GLN A 274 26.37 -13.00 31.88
N LEU A 275 26.54 -13.43 30.62
CA LEU A 275 26.36 -14.82 30.22
C LEU A 275 27.31 -15.77 30.96
N ASN A 276 28.57 -15.35 31.17
CA ASN A 276 29.54 -16.11 31.96
C ASN A 276 29.13 -16.25 33.43
N GLN A 277 28.61 -15.20 34.06
CA GLN A 277 28.07 -15.26 35.43
C GLN A 277 26.86 -16.21 35.53
N GLU A 278 26.07 -16.31 34.46
CA GLU A 278 24.93 -17.24 34.35
C GLU A 278 25.37 -18.68 33.99
N ASN A 279 26.68 -18.95 33.84
CA ASN A 279 27.26 -20.22 33.36
C ASN A 279 26.83 -20.62 31.93
N ARG A 280 26.52 -19.63 31.08
CA ARG A 280 26.07 -19.81 29.69
C ARG A 280 27.22 -19.62 28.71
N LEU A 281 28.22 -20.49 28.85
CA LEU A 281 29.52 -20.34 28.18
C LEU A 281 29.44 -20.50 26.65
N ILE A 282 28.53 -21.34 26.15
CA ILE A 282 28.35 -21.58 24.71
C ILE A 282 27.78 -20.33 24.04
N GLU A 283 26.78 -19.71 24.66
CA GLU A 283 26.18 -18.46 24.18
C GLU A 283 27.17 -17.30 24.25
N ALA A 284 28.02 -17.25 25.28
CA ALA A 284 29.06 -16.23 25.42
C ALA A 284 30.12 -16.34 24.30
N ASP A 285 30.61 -17.56 24.04
CA ASP A 285 31.61 -17.82 23.00
C ASP A 285 31.06 -17.52 21.59
N ARG A 286 29.84 -17.97 21.32
CA ARG A 286 29.11 -17.68 20.07
C ARG A 286 28.94 -16.18 19.84
N LEU A 287 28.56 -15.44 20.87
CA LEU A 287 28.38 -13.99 20.79
C LEU A 287 29.72 -13.30 20.52
N TYR A 288 30.78 -13.72 21.20
CA TYR A 288 32.12 -13.17 21.03
C TYR A 288 32.63 -13.32 19.59
N GLU A 289 32.61 -14.55 19.05
CA GLU A 289 33.09 -14.84 17.70
C GLU A 289 32.37 -13.96 16.67
N ARG A 290 31.03 -13.98 16.72
CA ARG A 290 30.21 -13.29 15.73
C ARG A 290 30.35 -11.77 15.77
N ILE A 291 30.28 -11.16 16.96
CA ILE A 291 30.33 -9.71 17.08
C ILE A 291 31.74 -9.19 16.76
N THR A 292 32.79 -9.95 17.10
CA THR A 292 34.17 -9.60 16.75
C THR A 292 34.36 -9.54 15.23
N ASP A 293 33.83 -10.51 14.50
CA ASP A 293 33.88 -10.53 13.03
C ASP A 293 33.11 -9.36 12.41
N ASP A 294 31.90 -9.09 12.89
CA ASP A 294 31.10 -7.95 12.43
C ASP A 294 31.82 -6.61 12.68
N VAL A 295 32.43 -6.44 13.86
CA VAL A 295 33.20 -5.23 14.22
C VAL A 295 34.45 -5.06 13.35
N ASN A 296 35.18 -6.15 13.06
CA ASN A 296 36.35 -6.10 12.19
C ASN A 296 35.96 -5.64 10.77
N MET A 297 34.83 -6.14 10.26
CA MET A 297 34.28 -5.73 8.97
C MET A 297 33.85 -4.26 8.97
N LEU A 298 33.18 -3.79 10.03
CA LEU A 298 32.80 -2.38 10.19
C LEU A 298 34.02 -1.45 10.21
N LYS A 299 35.09 -1.80 10.93
CA LYS A 299 36.30 -0.95 11.00
C LYS A 299 37.12 -0.93 9.72
N THR A 300 37.13 -2.03 8.97
CA THR A 300 37.98 -2.18 7.76
C THR A 300 37.28 -1.71 6.50
N VAL A 301 35.98 -1.99 6.36
CA VAL A 301 35.20 -1.78 5.13
C VAL A 301 34.08 -0.77 5.33
N GLY A 302 33.72 -0.44 6.58
CA GLY A 302 32.57 0.43 6.90
C GLY A 302 31.21 -0.29 6.82
N TYR A 303 31.21 -1.61 6.60
CA TYR A 303 30.01 -2.42 6.39
C TYR A 303 30.21 -3.86 6.88
N CYS A 304 29.14 -4.47 7.40
CA CYS A 304 29.08 -5.90 7.74
C CYS A 304 27.72 -6.50 7.34
N SER A 305 27.65 -7.83 7.24
CA SER A 305 26.39 -8.52 6.97
C SER A 305 25.46 -8.42 8.18
N GLY A 306 24.20 -8.01 7.95
CA GLY A 306 23.26 -7.83 9.05
C GLY A 306 23.49 -6.54 9.85
N MET A 307 24.15 -5.53 9.25
CA MET A 307 24.40 -4.21 9.84
C MET A 307 23.15 -3.56 10.44
N GLU A 308 21.95 -3.89 9.96
CA GLU A 308 20.70 -3.42 10.53
C GLU A 308 20.49 -3.81 12.00
N ASN A 309 21.16 -4.86 12.49
CA ASN A 309 21.12 -5.25 13.91
C ASN A 309 21.89 -4.26 14.80
N TYR A 310 22.72 -3.40 14.21
CA TYR A 310 23.48 -2.35 14.90
C TYR A 310 22.93 -0.95 14.62
N ALA A 311 21.75 -0.85 13.96
CA ALA A 311 21.22 0.42 13.44
C ALA A 311 21.18 1.57 14.47
N SER A 312 20.87 1.26 15.74
CA SER A 312 20.81 2.25 16.80
C SER A 312 22.15 2.97 17.02
N TYR A 313 23.29 2.28 16.82
CA TYR A 313 24.62 2.87 17.01
C TYR A 313 24.99 3.89 15.93
N PHE A 314 24.45 3.75 14.71
CA PHE A 314 24.77 4.66 13.61
C PHE A 314 23.99 5.98 13.67
N SER A 315 22.83 5.98 14.32
CA SER A 315 21.92 7.12 14.33
C SER A 315 22.23 8.19 15.38
N GLY A 316 23.04 7.87 16.40
CA GLY A 316 23.26 8.74 17.57
C GLY A 316 21.99 9.08 18.36
N ARG A 317 20.85 8.49 18.01
CA ARG A 317 19.53 8.71 18.61
C ARG A 317 19.41 7.89 19.88
N ASP A 318 18.69 8.41 20.87
CA ASP A 318 18.37 7.66 22.09
C ASP A 318 17.66 6.34 21.70
N PRO A 319 18.23 5.17 22.02
CA PRO A 319 17.65 3.87 21.66
C PRO A 319 16.27 3.61 22.28
N LYS A 320 15.84 4.42 23.27
CA LYS A 320 14.49 4.37 23.85
C LYS A 320 13.43 5.04 22.99
N LEU A 321 13.84 5.86 22.02
CA LEU A 321 12.92 6.48 21.09
C LEU A 321 12.52 5.47 20.00
N PRO A 322 11.30 5.58 19.44
CA PRO A 322 10.91 4.73 18.32
C PRO A 322 11.90 4.87 17.16
N PRO A 323 12.06 3.86 16.30
CA PRO A 323 12.88 3.99 15.10
C PRO A 323 12.29 5.04 14.16
N THR A 324 13.15 5.69 13.37
CA THR A 324 12.68 6.53 12.25
C THR A 324 12.06 5.63 11.19
N THR A 325 10.91 6.01 10.66
CA THR A 325 10.15 5.26 9.66
C THR A 325 9.70 6.16 8.51
N LEU A 326 8.96 5.62 7.55
CA LEU A 326 8.41 6.43 6.46
C LEU A 326 7.43 7.51 6.95
N LEU A 327 6.80 7.30 8.11
CA LEU A 327 5.92 8.32 8.72
C LEU A 327 6.70 9.59 9.10
N ASP A 328 7.98 9.49 9.43
CA ASP A 328 8.83 10.63 9.75
C ASP A 328 9.25 11.43 8.50
N TYR A 329 9.19 10.81 7.31
CA TYR A 329 9.40 11.48 6.02
C TYR A 329 8.14 12.22 5.57
N LEU A 330 6.96 11.85 6.07
CA LEU A 330 5.72 12.52 5.74
C LEU A 330 5.69 13.92 6.40
N PRO A 331 5.38 14.98 5.64
CA PRO A 331 5.23 16.32 6.19
C PRO A 331 4.21 16.38 7.35
N LYS A 332 4.34 17.37 8.24
CA LYS A 332 3.49 17.50 9.45
C LYS A 332 2.00 17.67 9.12
N ASP A 333 1.71 18.30 7.99
CA ASP A 333 0.38 18.43 7.41
C ASP A 333 0.06 17.26 6.48
N GLY A 334 0.73 16.12 6.59
CA GLY A 334 0.39 14.93 5.81
C GLY A 334 -0.96 14.33 6.17
N LEU A 335 -1.47 13.45 5.30
CA LEU A 335 -2.66 12.63 5.53
C LEU A 335 -2.29 11.16 5.51
N LEU A 336 -3.00 10.36 6.31
CA LEU A 336 -2.89 8.91 6.31
C LEU A 336 -4.23 8.28 5.94
N PHE A 337 -4.26 7.52 4.86
CA PHE A 337 -5.34 6.58 4.57
C PHE A 337 -4.91 5.17 4.95
N ILE A 338 -5.82 4.41 5.54
CA ILE A 338 -5.60 2.98 5.84
C ILE A 338 -6.69 2.20 5.13
N ASP A 339 -6.36 1.64 3.97
CA ASP A 339 -7.25 0.80 3.18
C ASP A 339 -7.36 -0.60 3.78
N GLU A 340 -8.54 -1.18 3.64
CA GLU A 340 -8.98 -2.39 4.33
C GLU A 340 -8.55 -2.38 5.82
N SER A 341 -8.88 -1.28 6.51
CA SER A 341 -8.39 -0.97 7.86
C SER A 341 -8.58 -2.10 8.87
N HIS A 342 -9.64 -2.86 8.72
CA HIS A 342 -10.00 -3.99 9.58
C HIS A 342 -9.00 -5.17 9.48
N VAL A 343 -8.16 -5.21 8.43
CA VAL A 343 -7.02 -6.13 8.28
C VAL A 343 -5.72 -5.41 8.62
N MET A 344 -5.52 -4.21 8.08
CA MET A 344 -4.26 -3.48 8.22
C MET A 344 -3.94 -3.10 9.67
N ILE A 345 -4.94 -2.72 10.48
CA ILE A 345 -4.73 -2.36 11.89
C ILE A 345 -4.25 -3.55 12.74
N PRO A 346 -4.91 -4.73 12.72
CA PRO A 346 -4.36 -5.92 13.36
C PRO A 346 -2.96 -6.29 12.87
N GLN A 347 -2.69 -6.14 11.58
CA GLN A 347 -1.38 -6.45 10.99
C GLN A 347 -0.28 -5.54 11.56
N ILE A 348 -0.49 -4.21 11.57
CA ILE A 348 0.43 -3.24 12.20
C ILE A 348 0.70 -3.62 13.66
N SER A 349 -0.35 -3.97 14.41
CA SER A 349 -0.24 -4.37 15.83
C SER A 349 0.60 -5.64 16.05
N ALA A 350 0.61 -6.56 15.09
CA ALA A 350 1.33 -7.82 15.19
C ALA A 350 2.82 -7.71 14.83
N MET A 351 3.22 -6.77 13.96
CA MET A 351 4.60 -6.69 13.43
C MET A 351 5.66 -6.58 14.53
N TYR A 352 5.47 -5.68 15.50
CA TYR A 352 6.42 -5.48 16.60
C TYR A 352 6.57 -6.74 17.47
N LYS A 353 5.45 -7.35 17.88
CA LYS A 353 5.48 -8.53 18.76
C LYS A 353 6.19 -9.71 18.11
N GLY A 354 5.95 -9.93 16.82
CA GLY A 354 6.63 -10.98 16.05
C GLY A 354 8.13 -10.74 15.93
N ASP A 355 8.56 -9.49 15.67
CA ASP A 355 9.98 -9.15 15.60
C ASP A 355 10.69 -9.30 16.95
N GLN A 356 10.07 -8.81 18.04
CA GLN A 356 10.64 -8.91 19.39
C GLN A 356 10.79 -10.37 19.83
N ALA A 357 9.75 -11.21 19.69
CA ALA A 357 9.82 -12.61 20.10
C ALA A 357 10.91 -13.41 19.34
N ARG A 358 11.09 -13.10 18.05
CA ARG A 358 12.17 -13.68 17.24
C ARG A 358 13.54 -13.25 17.76
N LYS A 359 13.73 -11.96 18.08
CA LYS A 359 14.99 -11.42 18.58
C LYS A 359 15.29 -11.82 20.02
N ASP A 360 14.27 -11.95 20.88
CA ASP A 360 14.39 -12.51 22.23
C ASP A 360 15.15 -13.84 22.17
N THR A 361 14.70 -14.73 21.29
CA THR A 361 15.33 -16.05 21.11
C THR A 361 16.77 -15.94 20.61
N LEU A 362 17.08 -15.03 19.67
CA LEU A 362 18.45 -14.81 19.19
C LEU A 362 19.37 -14.26 20.29
N ILE A 363 18.89 -13.32 21.10
CA ILE A 363 19.64 -12.69 22.19
C ILE A 363 19.85 -13.63 23.36
N ASP A 364 18.82 -14.40 23.69
CA ASP A 364 18.90 -15.41 24.73
C ASP A 364 19.98 -16.40 24.35
N TYR A 365 19.97 -16.94 23.14
CA TYR A 365 20.96 -17.94 22.71
C TYR A 365 22.26 -17.36 22.16
N GLY A 366 22.63 -16.11 22.46
CA GLY A 366 23.94 -15.55 22.14
C GLY A 366 24.23 -15.33 20.65
N PHE A 367 23.20 -15.27 19.79
CA PHE A 367 23.38 -14.94 18.37
C PHE A 367 23.45 -13.43 18.13
N ARG A 368 22.76 -12.62 18.95
CA ARG A 368 22.70 -11.16 18.77
C ARG A 368 22.79 -10.43 20.11
N LEU A 369 23.24 -9.17 20.06
CA LEU A 369 23.27 -8.28 21.21
C LEU A 369 21.86 -7.77 21.57
N PRO A 370 21.61 -7.39 22.84
CA PRO A 370 20.35 -6.77 23.26
C PRO A 370 19.94 -5.56 22.41
N SER A 371 20.90 -4.72 22.02
CA SER A 371 20.70 -3.55 21.14
C SER A 371 20.03 -3.87 19.80
N SER A 372 20.12 -5.10 19.30
CA SER A 372 19.44 -5.51 18.06
C SER A 372 17.92 -5.35 18.11
N LYS A 373 17.33 -5.32 19.30
CA LYS A 373 15.91 -5.03 19.50
C LYS A 373 15.52 -3.60 19.15
N ASN A 374 16.46 -2.66 19.19
CA ASN A 374 16.20 -1.23 18.92
C ASN A 374 15.89 -0.98 17.43
N ASN A 375 16.28 -1.88 16.53
CA ASN A 375 15.87 -1.83 15.13
C ASN A 375 14.59 -2.63 14.90
N HIS A 376 13.43 -2.09 15.25
CA HIS A 376 12.15 -2.80 15.17
C HIS A 376 11.16 -2.09 14.24
N PRO A 377 10.07 -2.74 13.80
CA PRO A 377 8.91 -1.99 13.33
C PRO A 377 8.24 -1.26 14.49
N LEU A 378 7.53 -0.17 14.24
CA LEU A 378 6.77 0.52 15.30
C LEU A 378 5.81 -0.45 16.00
N SER A 379 5.79 -0.39 17.33
CA SER A 379 4.69 -0.91 18.11
C SER A 379 3.41 -0.13 17.79
N PHE A 380 2.25 -0.72 18.08
CA PHE A 380 0.98 -0.06 17.82
C PHE A 380 0.84 1.27 18.58
N GLU A 381 1.37 1.33 19.81
CA GLU A 381 1.33 2.55 20.62
C GLU A 381 2.20 3.66 20.01
N GLU A 382 3.39 3.33 19.50
CA GLU A 382 4.25 4.28 18.80
C GLU A 382 3.60 4.75 17.50
N PHE A 383 3.03 3.83 16.72
CA PHE A 383 2.26 4.15 15.52
C PHE A 383 1.11 5.10 15.81
N GLU A 384 0.33 4.87 16.88
CA GLU A 384 -0.77 5.77 17.28
C GLU A 384 -0.31 7.18 17.63
N LYS A 385 0.87 7.32 18.25
CA LYS A 385 1.43 8.62 18.62
C LYS A 385 2.00 9.38 17.42
N LEU A 386 2.58 8.67 16.46
CA LEU A 386 3.29 9.26 15.32
C LEU A 386 2.37 9.55 14.12
N LYS A 387 1.34 8.75 13.90
CA LYS A 387 0.49 8.87 12.71
C LYS A 387 -0.25 10.23 12.66
N PRO A 388 -0.40 10.83 11.47
CA PRO A 388 -1.11 12.09 11.29
C PRO A 388 -2.64 11.91 11.33
N GLN A 389 -3.40 12.92 10.90
CA GLN A 389 -4.84 12.78 10.67
C GLN A 389 -5.11 11.57 9.78
N THR A 390 -5.95 10.65 10.27
CA THR A 390 -6.13 9.33 9.68
C THR A 390 -7.56 9.13 9.18
N ILE A 391 -7.70 8.64 7.96
CA ILE A 391 -8.97 8.17 7.39
C ILE A 391 -8.88 6.64 7.24
N PHE A 392 -9.73 5.93 7.97
CA PHE A 392 -9.87 4.47 7.84
C PHE A 392 -10.85 4.18 6.70
N VAL A 393 -10.47 3.28 5.79
CA VAL A 393 -11.28 2.92 4.63
C VAL A 393 -11.58 1.43 4.72
N SER A 394 -12.86 1.07 4.88
CA SER A 394 -13.27 -0.33 5.05
C SER A 394 -14.77 -0.51 4.85
N ALA A 395 -15.20 -1.61 4.24
CA ALA A 395 -16.61 -2.00 4.21
C ALA A 395 -17.12 -2.50 5.57
N THR A 396 -16.20 -2.97 6.41
CA THR A 396 -16.44 -3.63 7.68
C THR A 396 -15.41 -3.12 8.71
N PRO A 397 -15.47 -1.84 9.12
CA PRO A 397 -14.49 -1.27 10.04
C PRO A 397 -14.44 -2.06 11.35
N GLY A 398 -13.23 -2.25 11.89
CA GLY A 398 -13.02 -2.93 13.16
C GLY A 398 -13.40 -2.07 14.37
N ALA A 399 -13.31 -2.69 15.55
CA ALA A 399 -13.65 -2.04 16.82
C ALA A 399 -12.73 -0.84 17.14
N TYR A 400 -11.46 -0.90 16.73
CA TYR A 400 -10.50 0.17 16.95
C TYR A 400 -10.92 1.43 16.19
N GLU A 401 -11.18 1.29 14.89
CA GLU A 401 -11.53 2.39 13.99
C GLU A 401 -12.82 3.07 14.44
N LEU A 402 -13.86 2.30 14.77
CA LEU A 402 -15.13 2.83 15.27
C LEU A 402 -14.95 3.60 16.58
N LYS A 403 -14.10 3.10 17.49
CA LYS A 403 -13.82 3.74 18.78
C LYS A 403 -13.10 5.08 18.59
N VAL A 404 -12.03 5.13 17.80
CA VAL A 404 -11.22 6.34 17.64
C VAL A 404 -11.88 7.40 16.77
N SER A 405 -12.72 7.01 15.82
CA SER A 405 -13.50 7.94 14.99
C SER A 405 -14.62 8.65 15.75
N LYS A 406 -14.97 8.20 16.98
CA LYS A 406 -15.96 8.86 17.88
C LYS A 406 -17.27 9.23 17.18
N GLY A 407 -17.80 8.31 16.37
CA GLY A 407 -19.05 8.52 15.61
C GLY A 407 -18.89 9.21 14.27
N ARG A 408 -17.68 9.65 13.87
CA ARG A 408 -17.39 10.18 12.53
C ARG A 408 -17.22 9.05 11.51
N VAL A 409 -18.30 8.32 11.29
CA VAL A 409 -18.38 7.23 10.32
C VAL A 409 -19.22 7.71 9.14
N VAL A 410 -18.58 7.83 7.99
CA VAL A 410 -19.19 8.31 6.75
C VAL A 410 -19.50 7.08 5.90
N GLU A 411 -20.77 6.85 5.60
CA GLU A 411 -21.19 5.69 4.81
C GLU A 411 -21.18 6.00 3.31
N GLN A 412 -20.69 5.05 2.52
CA GLN A 412 -20.73 5.12 1.05
C GLN A 412 -21.24 3.78 0.50
N VAL A 413 -22.55 3.68 0.35
CA VAL A 413 -23.27 2.43 0.03
C VAL A 413 -23.85 2.44 -1.39
N VAL A 414 -24.14 3.60 -1.96
CA VAL A 414 -24.63 3.72 -3.33
C VAL A 414 -23.45 3.62 -4.31
N ARG A 415 -23.55 2.71 -5.28
CA ARG A 415 -22.54 2.53 -6.32
C ARG A 415 -22.82 3.48 -7.49
N PRO A 416 -21.80 4.09 -8.11
CA PRO A 416 -21.98 4.94 -9.29
C PRO A 416 -22.75 4.26 -10.44
N THR A 417 -22.57 2.95 -10.61
CA THR A 417 -23.22 2.15 -11.66
C THR A 417 -24.65 1.73 -11.31
N GLY A 418 -25.18 2.12 -10.16
CA GLY A 418 -26.49 1.69 -9.66
C GLY A 418 -26.56 0.22 -9.24
N LEU A 419 -25.43 -0.52 -9.23
CA LEU A 419 -25.41 -1.92 -8.83
C LEU A 419 -25.84 -2.11 -7.37
N LEU A 420 -26.65 -3.15 -7.15
CA LEU A 420 -27.26 -3.46 -5.86
C LEU A 420 -26.43 -4.49 -5.09
N ASP A 421 -26.47 -4.44 -3.77
CA ASP A 421 -26.04 -5.54 -2.90
C ASP A 421 -26.88 -6.78 -3.24
N PRO A 422 -26.26 -7.97 -3.31
CA PRO A 422 -26.91 -9.17 -3.84
C PRO A 422 -28.06 -9.64 -2.95
N VAL A 423 -28.95 -10.44 -3.54
CA VAL A 423 -29.98 -11.16 -2.76
C VAL A 423 -29.30 -12.24 -1.94
N VAL A 424 -29.67 -12.37 -0.67
CA VAL A 424 -29.13 -13.40 0.23
C VAL A 424 -30.24 -14.41 0.56
N GLU A 425 -29.98 -15.69 0.34
CA GLU A 425 -30.88 -16.79 0.69
C GLU A 425 -30.19 -17.71 1.70
N VAL A 426 -30.94 -18.19 2.69
CA VAL A 426 -30.48 -19.25 3.61
C VAL A 426 -31.20 -20.54 3.25
N ARG A 427 -30.45 -21.61 3.01
CA ARG A 427 -30.97 -22.93 2.64
C ARG A 427 -30.45 -24.02 3.59
N PRO A 428 -31.24 -25.08 3.87
CA PRO A 428 -30.81 -26.18 4.73
C PRO A 428 -29.55 -26.88 4.21
N LYS A 429 -28.79 -27.55 5.10
CA LYS A 429 -27.64 -28.36 4.66
C LYS A 429 -28.06 -29.66 3.98
N ASP A 430 -29.26 -30.15 4.29
CA ASP A 430 -29.85 -31.31 3.64
C ASP A 430 -29.92 -31.10 2.13
N ASN A 431 -29.29 -32.00 1.36
CA ASN A 431 -29.16 -31.93 -0.09
C ASN A 431 -28.47 -30.65 -0.63
N ALA A 432 -27.71 -29.93 0.20
CA ALA A 432 -27.03 -28.68 -0.19
C ALA A 432 -26.16 -28.83 -1.45
N ILE A 433 -25.47 -29.96 -1.60
CA ILE A 433 -24.62 -30.21 -2.77
C ILE A 433 -25.44 -30.39 -4.04
N GLU A 434 -26.58 -31.09 -3.98
CA GLU A 434 -27.46 -31.28 -5.15
C GLU A 434 -28.12 -29.97 -5.57
N ASP A 435 -28.60 -29.20 -4.59
CA ASP A 435 -29.12 -27.85 -4.82
C ASP A 435 -28.05 -26.93 -5.45
N LEU A 436 -26.84 -26.94 -4.90
CA LEU A 436 -25.72 -26.17 -5.41
C LEU A 436 -25.39 -26.52 -6.87
N LEU A 437 -25.44 -27.80 -7.26
CA LEU A 437 -25.24 -28.18 -8.67
C LEU A 437 -26.32 -27.59 -9.59
N GLY A 438 -27.57 -27.50 -9.13
CA GLY A 438 -28.66 -26.87 -9.87
C GLY A 438 -28.44 -25.37 -10.07
N GLU A 439 -28.03 -24.67 -9.01
CA GLU A 439 -27.71 -23.23 -9.06
C GLU A 439 -26.45 -22.96 -9.91
N ILE A 440 -25.42 -23.81 -9.80
CA ILE A 440 -24.23 -23.78 -10.66
C ILE A 440 -24.65 -23.89 -12.12
N LYS A 441 -25.45 -24.91 -12.47
CA LYS A 441 -25.91 -25.12 -13.84
C LYS A 441 -26.60 -23.87 -14.40
N THR A 442 -27.54 -23.32 -13.64
CA THR A 442 -28.30 -22.13 -14.03
C THR A 442 -27.37 -20.92 -14.23
N CYS A 443 -26.41 -20.73 -13.33
CA CYS A 443 -25.44 -19.64 -13.38
C CYS A 443 -24.51 -19.74 -14.60
N VAL A 444 -23.99 -20.95 -14.87
CA VAL A 444 -23.06 -21.22 -15.98
C VAL A 444 -23.78 -21.13 -17.34
N GLU A 445 -25.02 -21.62 -17.45
CA GLU A 445 -25.85 -21.47 -18.66
C GLU A 445 -26.12 -20.00 -19.00
N ALA A 446 -26.19 -19.13 -17.99
CA ALA A 446 -26.28 -17.68 -18.16
C ALA A 446 -24.93 -17.00 -18.47
N GLY A 447 -23.84 -17.77 -18.59
CA GLY A 447 -22.49 -17.28 -18.92
C GLY A 447 -21.74 -16.62 -17.76
N ASN A 448 -22.25 -16.71 -16.53
CA ASN A 448 -21.63 -16.11 -15.33
C ASN A 448 -20.66 -17.08 -14.64
N ARG A 449 -20.01 -16.60 -13.56
CA ARG A 449 -19.09 -17.38 -12.73
C ARG A 449 -19.65 -17.65 -11.34
N VAL A 450 -19.21 -18.75 -10.73
CA VAL A 450 -19.61 -19.18 -9.39
C VAL A 450 -18.40 -19.16 -8.45
N LEU A 451 -18.60 -18.59 -7.27
CA LEU A 451 -17.65 -18.64 -6.17
C LEU A 451 -18.23 -19.49 -5.04
N ILE A 452 -17.44 -20.41 -4.50
CA ILE A 452 -17.86 -21.33 -3.43
C ILE A 452 -16.85 -21.26 -2.28
N THR A 453 -17.31 -21.08 -1.04
CA THR A 453 -16.44 -21.16 0.13
C THR A 453 -16.74 -22.37 1.00
N THR A 454 -15.69 -23.13 1.33
CA THR A 454 -15.71 -24.21 2.32
C THR A 454 -15.00 -23.77 3.62
N LEU A 455 -14.84 -24.68 4.58
CA LEU A 455 -14.11 -24.42 5.83
C LEU A 455 -12.68 -24.99 5.84
N THR A 456 -12.39 -26.02 5.05
CA THR A 456 -11.11 -26.74 5.09
C THR A 456 -10.55 -27.00 3.69
N LYS A 457 -9.23 -27.21 3.60
CA LYS A 457 -8.53 -27.55 2.34
C LYS A 457 -9.07 -28.84 1.75
N VAL A 458 -9.18 -29.87 2.60
CA VAL A 458 -9.73 -31.17 2.22
C VAL A 458 -11.14 -31.03 1.65
N ALA A 459 -12.01 -30.23 2.29
CA ALA A 459 -13.37 -30.02 1.77
C ALA A 459 -13.38 -29.28 0.42
N ALA A 460 -12.47 -28.31 0.22
CA ALA A 460 -12.35 -27.61 -1.06
C ALA A 460 -11.88 -28.56 -2.19
N GLU A 461 -10.89 -29.40 -1.91
CA GLU A 461 -10.35 -30.40 -2.84
C GLU A 461 -11.40 -31.47 -3.19
N SER A 462 -12.05 -32.06 -2.18
CA SER A 462 -13.11 -33.07 -2.40
C SER A 462 -14.30 -32.50 -3.16
N LEU A 463 -14.72 -31.26 -2.86
CA LEU A 463 -15.81 -30.62 -3.61
C LEU A 463 -15.42 -30.35 -5.06
N HIS A 464 -14.16 -29.95 -5.30
CA HIS A 464 -13.65 -29.77 -6.65
C HIS A 464 -13.70 -31.09 -7.45
N GLU A 465 -13.20 -32.19 -6.90
CA GLU A 465 -13.26 -33.50 -7.55
C GLU A 465 -14.70 -33.90 -7.89
N PHE A 466 -15.61 -33.72 -6.93
CA PHE A 466 -17.02 -34.03 -7.13
C PHE A 466 -17.68 -33.17 -8.23
N ILE A 467 -17.45 -31.85 -8.23
CA ILE A 467 -18.03 -30.94 -9.24
C ILE A 467 -17.49 -31.26 -10.65
N VAL A 468 -16.20 -31.61 -10.75
CA VAL A 468 -15.57 -32.01 -12.02
C VAL A 468 -16.13 -33.34 -12.53
N ASP A 469 -16.35 -34.33 -11.65
CA ASP A 469 -16.98 -35.61 -12.01
C ASP A 469 -18.42 -35.42 -12.56
N LYS A 470 -19.13 -34.39 -12.09
CA LYS A 470 -20.45 -33.98 -12.62
C LYS A 470 -20.39 -33.20 -13.94
N GLY A 471 -19.19 -33.01 -14.51
CA GLY A 471 -19.00 -32.41 -15.82
C GLY A 471 -18.85 -30.89 -15.83
N PHE A 472 -18.69 -30.25 -14.66
CA PHE A 472 -18.44 -28.81 -14.58
C PHE A 472 -16.95 -28.47 -14.56
N ARG A 473 -16.60 -27.30 -15.10
CA ARG A 473 -15.22 -26.80 -15.10
C ARG A 473 -14.97 -26.02 -13.81
N ALA A 474 -14.25 -26.62 -12.88
CA ALA A 474 -13.93 -26.01 -11.60
C ALA A 474 -12.42 -25.99 -11.32
N ARG A 475 -12.01 -25.04 -10.49
CA ARG A 475 -10.70 -25.02 -9.81
C ARG A 475 -10.89 -24.69 -8.33
N TYR A 476 -9.88 -24.95 -7.53
CA TYR A 476 -9.87 -24.59 -6.11
C TYR A 476 -8.64 -23.75 -5.74
N LEU A 477 -8.73 -23.03 -4.63
CA LEU A 477 -7.66 -22.15 -4.14
C LEU A 477 -7.59 -22.16 -2.61
N HIS A 478 -6.42 -22.51 -2.06
CA HIS A 478 -6.09 -22.41 -0.64
C HIS A 478 -4.66 -21.89 -0.41
N SER A 479 -4.24 -21.80 0.86
CA SER A 479 -3.01 -21.11 1.30
C SER A 479 -1.68 -21.63 0.74
N ASP A 480 -1.67 -22.79 0.06
CA ASP A 480 -0.42 -23.43 -0.37
C ASP A 480 -0.06 -23.06 -1.81
N PHE A 481 -1.00 -22.44 -2.53
CA PHE A 481 -0.75 -21.88 -3.85
C PHE A 481 0.13 -20.65 -3.74
N LYS A 482 1.13 -20.57 -4.62
CA LYS A 482 1.99 -19.39 -4.74
C LYS A 482 1.21 -18.22 -5.33
N THR A 483 1.68 -17.00 -5.10
CA THR A 483 1.02 -15.77 -5.59
C THR A 483 0.84 -15.75 -7.11
N ILE A 484 1.82 -16.28 -7.86
CA ILE A 484 1.77 -16.38 -9.33
C ILE A 484 0.64 -17.34 -9.76
N GLU A 485 0.64 -18.56 -9.24
CA GLU A 485 -0.40 -19.58 -9.50
C GLU A 485 -1.80 -19.06 -9.15
N ARG A 486 -1.92 -18.33 -8.03
CA ARG A 486 -3.18 -17.68 -7.63
C ARG A 486 -3.66 -16.69 -8.70
N THR A 487 -2.75 -15.89 -9.24
CA THR A 487 -3.09 -14.88 -10.26
C THR A 487 -3.53 -15.55 -11.56
N GLU A 488 -2.86 -16.62 -11.96
CA GLU A 488 -3.23 -17.42 -13.13
C GLU A 488 -4.63 -18.04 -12.99
N ILE A 489 -4.94 -18.64 -11.84
CA ILE A 489 -6.26 -19.23 -11.57
C ILE A 489 -7.36 -18.15 -11.66
N ILE A 490 -7.14 -16.98 -11.07
CA ILE A 490 -8.11 -15.88 -11.11
C ILE A 490 -8.33 -15.39 -12.55
N ASN A 491 -7.24 -15.22 -13.31
CA ASN A 491 -7.32 -14.82 -14.70
C ASN A 491 -8.01 -15.87 -15.56
N GLY A 492 -7.76 -17.17 -15.33
CA GLY A 492 -8.45 -18.26 -16.01
C GLY A 492 -9.96 -18.27 -15.74
N LEU A 493 -10.38 -17.97 -14.50
CA LEU A 493 -11.81 -17.83 -14.17
C LEU A 493 -12.44 -16.67 -14.97
N ARG A 494 -11.77 -15.50 -15.01
CA ARG A 494 -12.24 -14.32 -15.76
C ARG A 494 -12.30 -14.59 -17.27
N ALA A 495 -11.27 -15.22 -17.82
CA ALA A 495 -11.19 -15.62 -19.21
C ALA A 495 -12.22 -16.71 -19.59
N GLY A 496 -12.85 -17.36 -18.61
CA GLY A 496 -13.84 -18.43 -18.85
C GLY A 496 -13.21 -19.77 -19.24
N GLU A 497 -11.94 -19.99 -18.88
CA GLU A 497 -11.29 -21.31 -19.00
C GLU A 497 -12.00 -22.34 -18.13
N PHE A 498 -12.48 -21.88 -16.97
CA PHE A 498 -13.37 -22.60 -16.07
C PHE A 498 -14.41 -21.64 -15.48
N ASP A 499 -15.46 -22.18 -14.88
CA ASP A 499 -16.64 -21.40 -14.48
C ASP A 499 -16.78 -21.25 -12.96
N ILE A 500 -16.14 -22.14 -12.20
CA ILE A 500 -16.35 -22.29 -10.76
C ILE A 500 -15.03 -22.21 -10.01
N LEU A 501 -14.94 -21.34 -9.00
CA LEU A 501 -13.80 -21.26 -8.10
C LEU A 501 -14.21 -21.60 -6.66
N ILE A 502 -13.58 -22.64 -6.11
CA ILE A 502 -13.78 -23.09 -4.73
C ILE A 502 -12.64 -22.56 -3.87
N GLY A 503 -12.92 -21.97 -2.72
CA GLY A 503 -11.89 -21.49 -1.81
C GLY A 503 -12.27 -21.59 -0.34
N ILE A 504 -11.37 -21.07 0.50
CA ILE A 504 -11.58 -20.99 1.96
C ILE A 504 -11.58 -19.52 2.36
N SER A 505 -10.43 -19.00 2.81
CA SER A 505 -10.23 -17.60 3.18
C SER A 505 -9.84 -16.73 1.99
N LEU A 506 -9.27 -17.30 0.93
CA LEU A 506 -8.68 -16.51 -0.17
C LEU A 506 -9.72 -15.83 -1.07
N LEU A 507 -10.99 -16.24 -0.97
CA LEU A 507 -12.13 -15.54 -1.57
C LEU A 507 -12.49 -14.23 -0.82
N ARG A 508 -11.79 -13.93 0.27
CA ARG A 508 -12.07 -12.78 1.16
C ARG A 508 -11.36 -11.50 0.77
N GLU A 509 -10.23 -11.56 0.06
CA GLU A 509 -9.37 -10.38 -0.17
C GLU A 509 -8.96 -10.24 -1.65
N GLY A 510 -9.08 -9.04 -2.20
CA GLY A 510 -8.46 -8.66 -3.48
C GLY A 510 -9.00 -9.30 -4.76
N LEU A 511 -10.12 -10.03 -4.71
CA LEU A 511 -10.72 -10.66 -5.90
C LEU A 511 -11.79 -9.77 -6.54
N ASP A 512 -11.44 -9.17 -7.67
CA ASP A 512 -12.37 -8.40 -8.49
C ASP A 512 -12.77 -9.22 -9.72
N ILE A 513 -13.97 -9.85 -9.65
CA ILE A 513 -14.50 -10.71 -10.70
C ILE A 513 -15.94 -10.25 -11.00
N PRO A 514 -16.13 -9.24 -11.87
CA PRO A 514 -17.47 -8.76 -12.26
C PRO A 514 -18.35 -9.84 -12.90
N GLU A 515 -17.74 -10.87 -13.48
CA GLU A 515 -18.40 -12.01 -14.10
C GLU A 515 -19.06 -12.95 -13.07
N ALA A 516 -18.71 -12.84 -11.79
CA ALA A 516 -19.28 -13.66 -10.73
C ALA A 516 -20.68 -13.18 -10.33
N SER A 517 -21.68 -14.06 -10.46
CA SER A 517 -23.07 -13.77 -10.07
C SER A 517 -23.61 -14.66 -8.96
N LEU A 518 -22.92 -15.75 -8.61
CA LEU A 518 -23.33 -16.66 -7.54
C LEU A 518 -22.22 -16.85 -6.51
N MET A 519 -22.54 -16.60 -5.23
CA MET A 519 -21.70 -16.90 -4.08
C MET A 519 -22.36 -17.98 -3.22
N ALA A 520 -21.76 -19.16 -3.12
CA ALA A 520 -22.23 -20.24 -2.25
C ALA A 520 -21.34 -20.35 -0.99
N ILE A 521 -21.95 -20.22 0.18
CA ILE A 521 -21.26 -20.30 1.48
C ILE A 521 -21.70 -21.59 2.16
N LEU A 522 -20.86 -22.62 2.07
CA LEU A 522 -21.10 -23.89 2.76
C LEU A 522 -20.78 -23.75 4.25
N ASP A 523 -21.55 -24.44 5.08
CA ASP A 523 -21.44 -24.39 6.54
C ASP A 523 -21.46 -22.96 7.07
N ALA A 524 -22.45 -22.17 6.66
CA ALA A 524 -22.55 -20.77 7.02
C ALA A 524 -22.81 -20.53 8.52
N ASP A 525 -23.37 -21.54 9.20
CA ASP A 525 -23.68 -21.54 10.63
C ASP A 525 -22.52 -22.00 11.54
N HIS A 526 -21.37 -22.37 10.96
CA HIS A 526 -20.21 -22.76 11.75
C HIS A 526 -19.51 -21.53 12.34
N ALA A 527 -19.66 -21.32 13.65
CA ALA A 527 -18.99 -20.21 14.34
C ALA A 527 -17.47 -20.26 14.16
N GLY A 528 -16.86 -19.10 13.91
CA GLY A 528 -15.41 -18.98 13.75
C GLY A 528 -15.02 -17.79 12.88
N PHE A 529 -13.72 -17.61 12.69
CA PHE A 529 -13.16 -16.50 11.92
C PHE A 529 -13.72 -16.42 10.48
N LEU A 530 -13.86 -17.57 9.82
CA LEU A 530 -14.34 -17.68 8.44
C LEU A 530 -15.84 -17.39 8.26
N ARG A 531 -16.62 -17.34 9.34
CA ARG A 531 -18.07 -17.05 9.35
C ARG A 531 -18.43 -15.94 10.33
N SER A 532 -17.46 -15.06 10.62
CA SER A 532 -17.72 -13.81 11.33
C SER A 532 -18.59 -12.88 10.47
N VAL A 533 -19.26 -11.91 11.10
CA VAL A 533 -20.08 -10.87 10.41
C VAL A 533 -19.30 -10.27 9.24
N ASN A 534 -18.06 -9.84 9.51
CA ASN A 534 -17.19 -9.21 8.51
C ASN A 534 -16.84 -10.16 7.36
N ALA A 535 -16.53 -11.42 7.66
CA ALA A 535 -16.24 -12.42 6.63
C ALA A 535 -17.47 -12.68 5.74
N LEU A 536 -18.66 -12.78 6.33
CA LEU A 536 -19.91 -13.01 5.59
C LEU A 536 -20.24 -11.82 4.68
N ILE A 537 -20.20 -10.59 5.19
CA ILE A 537 -20.43 -9.39 4.37
C ILE A 537 -19.45 -9.31 3.19
N GLN A 538 -18.17 -9.66 3.41
CA GLN A 538 -17.17 -9.65 2.34
C GLN A 538 -17.40 -10.74 1.29
N MET A 539 -17.76 -11.95 1.71
CA MET A 539 -18.11 -13.05 0.82
C MET A 539 -19.32 -12.69 -0.05
N ILE A 540 -20.39 -12.18 0.56
CA ILE A 540 -21.58 -11.68 -0.12
C ILE A 540 -21.19 -10.59 -1.14
N GLY A 541 -20.35 -9.64 -0.73
CA GLY A 541 -19.89 -8.54 -1.57
C GLY A 541 -19.12 -8.95 -2.84
N ARG A 542 -18.65 -10.21 -2.97
CA ARG A 542 -17.92 -10.68 -4.15
C ARG A 542 -18.78 -10.75 -5.41
N VAL A 543 -20.09 -10.91 -5.26
CA VAL A 543 -21.05 -10.97 -6.38
C VAL A 543 -21.87 -9.69 -6.53
N ALA A 544 -21.55 -8.64 -5.76
CA ALA A 544 -22.24 -7.35 -5.83
C ALA A 544 -21.84 -6.49 -7.05
N ARG A 545 -20.92 -7.00 -7.89
CA ARG A 545 -20.49 -6.35 -9.14
C ARG A 545 -21.27 -6.81 -10.37
N ASN A 546 -22.22 -7.73 -10.18
CA ASN A 546 -23.06 -8.29 -11.23
C ASN A 546 -24.54 -7.96 -10.94
N VAL A 547 -25.29 -7.57 -11.97
CA VAL A 547 -26.73 -7.27 -11.85
C VAL A 547 -27.55 -8.46 -11.33
N ASN A 548 -27.09 -9.68 -11.62
CA ASN A 548 -27.70 -10.94 -11.19
C ASN A 548 -27.07 -11.50 -9.90
N GLY A 549 -26.35 -10.68 -9.14
CA GLY A 549 -25.65 -11.10 -7.92
C GLY A 549 -26.58 -11.76 -6.89
N LYS A 550 -26.24 -12.98 -6.49
CA LYS A 550 -26.97 -13.79 -5.50
C LYS A 550 -25.98 -14.51 -4.57
N ALA A 551 -26.26 -14.51 -3.28
CA ALA A 551 -25.53 -15.28 -2.28
C ALA A 551 -26.44 -16.33 -1.62
N ILE A 552 -25.96 -17.57 -1.54
CA ILE A 552 -26.66 -18.68 -0.87
C ILE A 552 -25.82 -19.12 0.33
N MET A 553 -26.41 -19.07 1.52
CA MET A 553 -25.83 -19.57 2.76
C MET A 553 -26.45 -20.92 3.11
N TYR A 554 -25.65 -21.98 3.05
CA TYR A 554 -26.10 -23.31 3.45
C TYR A 554 -25.87 -23.51 4.96
N ALA A 555 -26.97 -23.58 5.70
CA ALA A 555 -26.98 -23.60 7.16
C ALA A 555 -28.29 -24.18 7.71
N ASP A 556 -28.22 -24.85 8.86
CA ASP A 556 -29.40 -25.37 9.54
C ASP A 556 -29.94 -24.38 10.58
N ASN A 557 -29.08 -23.47 11.06
CA ASN A 557 -29.43 -22.43 12.03
C ASN A 557 -28.94 -21.05 11.59
N ILE A 558 -29.72 -20.01 11.84
CA ILE A 558 -29.26 -18.62 11.62
C ILE A 558 -28.48 -18.16 12.85
N THR A 559 -27.16 -18.08 12.74
CA THR A 559 -26.30 -17.55 13.81
C THR A 559 -26.44 -16.03 13.95
N PRO A 560 -26.04 -15.42 15.09
CA PRO A 560 -26.01 -13.96 15.22
C PRO A 560 -25.19 -13.27 14.13
N ALA A 561 -24.06 -13.88 13.73
CA ALA A 561 -23.20 -13.35 12.69
C ALA A 561 -23.88 -13.37 11.31
N MET A 562 -24.60 -14.44 10.98
CA MET A 562 -25.41 -14.53 9.77
C MET A 562 -26.51 -13.48 9.75
N LYS A 563 -27.26 -13.37 10.85
CA LYS A 563 -28.35 -12.41 10.96
C LYS A 563 -27.88 -10.98 10.70
N GLU A 564 -26.81 -10.56 11.38
CA GLU A 564 -26.25 -9.21 11.21
C GLU A 564 -25.75 -8.96 9.78
N ALA A 565 -25.09 -9.95 9.15
CA ALA A 565 -24.64 -9.83 7.76
C ALA A 565 -25.81 -9.76 6.76
N ILE A 566 -26.87 -10.53 6.97
CA ILE A 566 -28.10 -10.51 6.15
C ILE A 566 -28.80 -9.16 6.31
N ASP A 567 -29.05 -8.73 7.55
CA ASP A 567 -29.75 -7.49 7.87
C ASP A 567 -29.02 -6.27 7.27
N GLU A 568 -27.69 -6.21 7.42
CA GLU A 568 -26.86 -5.14 6.84
C GLU A 568 -26.94 -5.14 5.30
N THR A 569 -26.87 -6.32 4.66
CA THR A 569 -26.95 -6.45 3.19
C THR A 569 -28.32 -6.02 2.67
N GLU A 570 -29.40 -6.45 3.32
CA GLU A 570 -30.76 -6.05 2.95
C GLU A 570 -31.00 -4.55 3.13
N ASN A 571 -30.52 -3.97 4.22
CA ASN A 571 -30.64 -2.55 4.49
C ASN A 571 -29.92 -1.70 3.42
N ARG A 572 -28.70 -2.10 3.04
CA ARG A 572 -27.96 -1.47 1.93
C ARG A 572 -28.71 -1.60 0.62
N ARG A 573 -29.18 -2.81 0.29
CA ARG A 573 -29.96 -3.06 -0.94
C ARG A 573 -31.21 -2.19 -1.03
N LYS A 574 -31.98 -2.04 0.06
CA LYS A 574 -33.17 -1.17 0.12
C LYS A 574 -32.82 0.29 -0.17
N ARG A 575 -31.75 0.82 0.43
CA ARG A 575 -31.26 2.19 0.18
C ARG A 575 -30.83 2.39 -1.27
N GLN A 576 -30.11 1.44 -1.84
CA GLN A 576 -29.66 1.51 -3.23
C GLN A 576 -30.85 1.48 -4.22
N ILE A 577 -31.87 0.65 -3.96
CA ILE A 577 -33.10 0.61 -4.77
C ILE A 577 -33.82 1.95 -4.70
N ALA A 578 -33.99 2.52 -3.51
CA ALA A 578 -34.64 3.82 -3.33
C ALA A 578 -33.89 4.93 -4.09
N TYR A 579 -32.57 4.99 -3.92
CA TYR A 579 -31.71 5.93 -4.65
C TYR A 579 -31.87 5.79 -6.17
N ASN A 580 -31.77 4.56 -6.69
CA ASN A 580 -31.87 4.30 -8.12
C ASN A 580 -33.23 4.73 -8.70
N ALA A 581 -34.32 4.47 -7.97
CA ALA A 581 -35.66 4.87 -8.38
C ALA A 581 -35.84 6.39 -8.40
N GLU A 582 -35.31 7.09 -7.38
CA GLU A 582 -35.37 8.54 -7.27
C GLU A 582 -34.51 9.24 -8.35
N HIS A 583 -33.36 8.66 -8.69
CA HIS A 583 -32.38 9.26 -9.59
C HIS A 583 -32.42 8.68 -11.03
N ASN A 584 -33.40 7.83 -11.34
CA ASN A 584 -33.54 7.15 -12.64
C ASN A 584 -32.28 6.38 -13.09
N VAL A 585 -31.57 5.75 -12.15
CA VAL A 585 -30.35 4.98 -12.43
C VAL A 585 -30.73 3.52 -12.70
N THR A 586 -30.34 3.02 -13.88
CA THR A 586 -30.49 1.59 -14.20
C THR A 586 -29.19 0.85 -13.83
N PRO A 587 -29.24 -0.24 -13.06
CA PRO A 587 -28.03 -0.99 -12.70
C PRO A 587 -27.31 -1.56 -13.93
N VAL A 588 -26.00 -1.33 -14.03
CA VAL A 588 -25.17 -1.86 -15.13
C VAL A 588 -23.98 -2.65 -14.55
N THR A 589 -23.81 -3.89 -15.02
CA THR A 589 -22.64 -4.72 -14.68
C THR A 589 -21.35 -4.06 -15.18
N SER A 590 -20.34 -3.96 -14.32
CA SER A 590 -19.08 -3.31 -14.65
C SER A 590 -18.26 -4.18 -15.61
N ALA A 591 -18.12 -3.79 -16.87
CA ALA A 591 -17.22 -4.44 -17.81
C ALA A 591 -15.80 -3.85 -17.70
N ARG A 592 -14.96 -4.38 -16.81
CA ARG A 592 -13.50 -4.12 -16.88
C ARG A 592 -12.92 -5.09 -17.91
N LYS A 593 -12.46 -4.59 -19.06
CA LYS A 593 -11.59 -5.39 -19.94
C LYS A 593 -10.39 -5.87 -19.13
N LEU A 594 -9.95 -7.11 -19.38
CA LEU A 594 -8.61 -7.52 -18.96
C LEU A 594 -7.65 -6.52 -19.63
N ASN A 595 -7.01 -5.67 -18.84
CA ASN A 595 -5.90 -4.87 -19.34
C ASN A 595 -4.82 -5.89 -19.72
N VAL A 596 -4.77 -6.22 -21.01
CA VAL A 596 -3.51 -6.54 -21.65
C VAL A 596 -2.61 -5.34 -21.40
N GLU A 597 -1.36 -5.60 -21.07
CA GLU A 597 -0.31 -4.60 -20.85
C GLU A 597 -0.33 -3.57 -21.98
N ASP A 598 -1.08 -2.47 -21.80
CA ASP A 598 -0.95 -1.30 -22.64
C ASP A 598 0.31 -0.61 -22.14
N GLU A 599 1.39 -0.84 -22.88
CA GLU A 599 2.60 -0.04 -22.85
C GLU A 599 2.17 1.43 -22.84
N SER A 600 2.53 2.13 -21.77
CA SER A 600 2.23 3.54 -21.57
C SER A 600 2.84 4.36 -22.70
N VAL A 601 2.02 4.68 -23.70
CA VAL A 601 2.28 5.83 -24.56
C VAL A 601 2.11 7.05 -23.66
N GLU A 602 3.17 7.84 -23.50
CA GLU A 602 3.08 9.18 -22.90
C GLU A 602 2.14 10.02 -23.78
N GLU A 603 0.83 9.96 -23.51
CA GLU A 603 -0.11 10.89 -24.09
C GLU A 603 0.13 12.27 -23.46
N THR A 604 0.48 13.24 -24.30
CA THR A 604 0.53 14.65 -23.90
C THR A 604 -0.88 15.11 -23.53
N PHE A 605 -1.15 15.20 -22.23
CA PHE A 605 -2.37 15.81 -21.69
C PHE A 605 -2.46 17.27 -22.14
N SER A 606 -3.59 17.67 -22.74
CA SER A 606 -3.80 19.06 -23.21
C SER A 606 -5.00 19.68 -22.49
N HIS A 607 -4.78 20.79 -21.77
CA HIS A 607 -5.84 21.47 -21.02
C HIS A 607 -6.94 22.05 -21.95
N PRO A 608 -8.23 21.97 -21.58
CA PRO A 608 -9.33 22.62 -22.32
C PRO A 608 -9.18 24.16 -22.37
N LYS A 609 -9.70 24.78 -23.44
CA LYS A 609 -9.67 26.25 -23.65
C LYS A 609 -10.50 27.07 -22.64
N ASP A 610 -11.49 26.46 -22.01
CA ASP A 610 -12.37 27.08 -21.00
C ASP A 610 -11.93 26.76 -19.56
N PHE A 611 -10.66 26.40 -19.37
CA PHE A 611 -10.07 26.20 -18.06
C PHE A 611 -10.25 27.45 -17.19
N CYS A 612 -10.83 27.29 -15.99
CA CYS A 612 -10.82 28.37 -15.00
C CYS A 612 -9.36 28.79 -14.78
N GLU A 613 -9.05 30.06 -14.98
CA GLU A 613 -7.70 30.60 -14.75
C GLU A 613 -7.22 30.37 -13.30
N ASN A 614 -8.11 29.99 -12.37
CA ASN A 614 -7.81 29.75 -10.96
C ASN A 614 -8.52 28.49 -10.37
N LEU A 615 -7.76 27.42 -10.12
CA LEU A 615 -8.23 26.18 -9.49
C LEU A 615 -8.71 26.39 -8.04
N ASP A 616 -8.12 27.34 -7.30
CA ASP A 616 -8.47 27.61 -5.90
C ASP A 616 -9.91 28.14 -5.77
N GLU A 617 -10.33 29.01 -6.68
CA GLU A 617 -11.69 29.56 -6.71
C GLU A 617 -12.73 28.47 -6.99
N LEU A 618 -12.39 27.50 -7.85
CA LEU A 618 -13.26 26.35 -8.11
C LEU A 618 -13.38 25.45 -6.87
N CYS A 619 -12.27 25.19 -6.15
CA CYS A 619 -12.30 24.47 -4.88
C CYS A 619 -13.19 25.16 -3.84
N GLU A 620 -13.12 26.49 -3.72
CA GLU A 620 -13.94 27.27 -2.79
C GLU A 620 -15.43 27.16 -3.14
N ARG A 621 -15.79 27.32 -4.42
CA ARG A 621 -17.18 27.19 -4.88
C ARG A 621 -17.75 25.79 -4.66
N ILE A 622 -16.96 24.75 -4.90
CA ILE A 622 -17.34 23.36 -4.58
C ILE A 622 -17.56 23.23 -3.07
N THR A 623 -16.67 23.81 -2.26
CA THR A 623 -16.76 23.75 -0.79
C THR A 623 -18.02 24.42 -0.25
N GLU A 624 -18.36 25.61 -0.74
CA GLU A 624 -19.61 26.29 -0.38
C GLU A 624 -20.84 25.44 -0.74
N LYS A 625 -20.83 24.84 -1.94
CA LYS A 625 -21.94 24.01 -2.42
C LYS A 625 -22.08 22.71 -1.63
N GLU A 626 -20.98 22.10 -1.24
CA GLU A 626 -21.02 20.94 -0.36
C GLU A 626 -21.46 21.28 1.06
N GLN A 627 -21.06 22.43 1.61
CA GLN A 627 -21.60 22.88 2.91
C GLN A 627 -23.12 23.06 2.82
N GLN A 628 -23.62 23.64 1.73
CA GLN A 628 -25.06 23.72 1.45
C GLN A 628 -25.68 22.32 1.34
N LEU A 629 -25.01 21.36 0.68
CA LEU A 629 -25.45 19.97 0.56
C LEU A 629 -25.55 19.30 1.94
N LEU A 630 -24.58 19.52 2.82
CA LEU A 630 -24.58 18.97 4.18
C LEU A 630 -25.72 19.54 5.02
N VAL A 631 -25.98 20.85 4.93
CA VAL A 631 -27.12 21.50 5.59
C VAL A 631 -28.44 20.92 5.08
N ALA A 632 -28.63 20.88 3.76
CA ALA A 632 -29.84 20.32 3.14
C ALA A 632 -30.05 18.83 3.48
N SER A 633 -28.97 18.06 3.56
CA SER A 633 -28.99 16.65 3.97
C SER A 633 -29.42 16.48 5.43
N ASN A 634 -28.97 17.35 6.32
CA ASN A 634 -29.39 17.34 7.72
C ASN A 634 -30.87 17.70 7.87
N ASP A 635 -31.36 18.65 7.07
CA ASP A 635 -32.75 19.12 7.06
C ASP A 635 -33.71 18.19 6.29
N LYS A 636 -33.16 17.19 5.58
CA LYS A 636 -33.90 16.23 4.72
C LYS A 636 -34.72 16.90 3.61
N ASP A 637 -34.19 17.96 3.02
CA ASP A 637 -34.81 18.66 1.89
C ASP A 637 -34.37 18.06 0.54
N GLU A 638 -35.10 17.04 0.07
CA GLU A 638 -34.77 16.27 -1.14
C GLU A 638 -34.71 17.14 -2.41
N GLN A 639 -35.59 18.12 -2.57
CA GLN A 639 -35.60 18.98 -3.76
C GLN A 639 -34.34 19.86 -3.82
N THR A 640 -33.94 20.41 -2.67
CA THR A 640 -32.73 21.22 -2.57
C THR A 640 -31.47 20.38 -2.73
N ILE A 641 -31.44 19.15 -2.18
CA ILE A 641 -30.34 18.19 -2.36
C ILE A 641 -30.12 17.87 -3.85
N MET A 642 -31.18 17.52 -4.58
CA MET A 642 -31.09 17.21 -6.01
C MET A 642 -30.53 18.39 -6.82
N LYS A 643 -31.00 19.60 -6.54
CA LYS A 643 -30.53 20.81 -7.21
C LYS A 643 -29.04 21.07 -6.92
N ILE A 644 -28.63 20.98 -5.66
CA ILE A 644 -27.22 21.18 -5.26
C ILE A 644 -26.33 20.10 -5.88
N ARG A 645 -26.76 18.84 -5.92
CA ARG A 645 -26.01 17.75 -6.60
C ARG A 645 -25.81 18.03 -8.08
N GLN A 646 -26.82 18.54 -8.79
CA GLN A 646 -26.70 18.89 -10.20
C GLN A 646 -25.73 20.07 -10.41
N GLU A 647 -25.77 21.06 -9.53
CA GLU A 647 -24.79 22.17 -9.55
C GLU A 647 -23.37 21.67 -9.24
N LEU A 648 -23.22 20.75 -8.28
CA LEU A 648 -21.94 20.12 -7.94
C LEU A 648 -21.40 19.27 -9.09
N ASP A 649 -22.22 18.48 -9.80
CA ASP A 649 -21.77 17.71 -10.97
C ASP A 649 -21.15 18.63 -12.04
N ASN A 650 -21.79 19.78 -12.31
CA ASN A 650 -21.25 20.77 -13.25
C ASN A 650 -19.91 21.36 -12.78
N LEU A 651 -19.74 21.59 -11.48
CA LEU A 651 -18.47 22.06 -10.92
C LEU A 651 -17.41 20.97 -10.95
N TYR A 652 -17.74 19.71 -10.62
CA TYR A 652 -16.83 18.57 -10.68
C TYR A 652 -16.32 18.30 -12.09
N ARG A 653 -17.15 18.48 -13.13
CA ARG A 653 -16.70 18.37 -14.53
C ARG A 653 -15.64 19.39 -14.91
N GLN A 654 -15.63 20.56 -14.27
CA GLN A 654 -14.58 21.57 -14.46
C GLN A 654 -13.32 21.24 -13.64
N TYR A 655 -13.46 20.36 -12.65
CA TYR A 655 -12.48 20.04 -11.62
C TYR A 655 -11.62 18.81 -11.96
N ILE A 656 -12.10 17.98 -12.89
CA ILE A 656 -11.44 16.75 -13.30
C ILE A 656 -10.87 16.93 -14.71
N TYR A 657 -9.60 16.57 -14.87
CA TYR A 657 -8.88 16.67 -16.14
C TYR A 657 -9.02 15.35 -16.92
N MET A 658 -9.03 15.44 -18.25
CA MET A 658 -9.04 14.28 -19.15
C MET A 658 -7.67 14.06 -19.76
#